data_AF-A0A3C0WHB9-F1
#
_entry.id   AF-A0A3C0WHB9-F1
#
_cell.length_a   1.000
_cell.length_b   1.000
_cell.length_c   1.000
_cell.angle_alpha   90.00
_cell.angle_beta   90.00
_cell.angle_gamma   90.00
#
_symmetry.space_group_name_H-M   'P 1'
#
loop_
_entity.id
_entity.type
_entity.pdbx_description
1 polymer ?
#
loop_
_entity_poly.entity_id
_entity_poly.type
_entity_poly.pdbx_seq_one_letter_code
_entity_poly.pdbx_strand_id
1 'polypeptide(L)'
;KGQAFEFHVAIDVPSQLPNNARLRVRWDLVESDDVANTPHVSEDDQPREIDAFGIYTAPTASWNKLLHALDSDVFLAYRAPVTGRYRISITQENGSVGLFTQERWREKGSAPNIVKVTDSIQWPKDSTSTVTVRWHPIDLTGADEHYLIDLEPNDTPEQAQSIGLRETTEDYTLNLVGSADDIEYFDNGEVGRSGDDWYRLEFNSPEARLFTACLSIPDQQVAARMRVYTFTQQAIDDDATNSEGGMLFGLVEYDEGKNENERNHQQEEKHRIAINRNFKPGTTYFLRVEANSPAYGLELRIVKPAPFTDPIHAVKHGLYDHIGQVDSWLTNRPRGASVERRIRDSGNLLGTNCMSCHTQSGVWGPAIPFELGYRPQNVQLFRHLINTCYQSLRPTNVLKDAANNTSLAPLDLGDGPAGTRVAGHAAVSVERTFPARKLQSKQSTRVANYVLLTADPGGINAAGPGANVGQGVVYNYSGEILFEMWQRTGDLRYFHGMEDKARKMLKITLKYCDDFGHRVEFFRRFFPSNYVESAQRVANEEGVQAEELAKIVASAKDLQSKIDAQVAEDLDRLRKLQLDDGGWSFDPGVKQDDGSYTTQSKTADPSPTSTAIIAFHAAGIPKDDPTVAKGIKKLLAMQKPTGMWKVASKTGFVSTSYALHALSRYFPVDPPNYADNQFNAIENESLVQTIRRVHDASVTGDPKFVSVFLDAADHDSAFVRYWAMIGLGATATGGGADGLAKGIQDHSKLVREAAHWGFRQTLINDIGWNRIFDLAQDENDRTRESAIRALFMEVDSVMPGSNMSLEELANVLGNAMNNDPAPAVRGWATRASWQWWVWNPPIRKAVNEAWVQLLKRPEPNELVDNAIRYQSHALFV
;
A
#
# COMPACT_ATOMS: atom_id res chain seq x y z
N LYS A 1 -5.44 -38.81 1.98
CA LYS A 1 -4.38 -37.91 1.47
C LYS A 1 -4.94 -37.01 0.38
N GLY A 2 -4.64 -35.72 0.39
CA GLY A 2 -5.02 -34.76 -0.65
C GLY A 2 -6.42 -34.15 -0.56
N GLN A 3 -7.28 -34.61 0.37
CA GLN A 3 -8.57 -33.97 0.64
C GLN A 3 -8.34 -32.57 1.22
N ALA A 4 -9.04 -31.57 0.66
CA ALA A 4 -8.95 -30.18 1.08
C ALA A 4 -10.27 -29.66 1.64
N PHE A 5 -10.20 -28.80 2.65
CA PHE A 5 -11.38 -28.16 3.24
C PHE A 5 -11.02 -26.79 3.82
N GLU A 6 -11.98 -25.87 3.79
CA GLU A 6 -11.96 -24.65 4.59
C GLU A 6 -12.33 -24.99 6.03
N PHE A 7 -11.54 -24.50 6.99
CA PHE A 7 -11.71 -24.74 8.41
C PHE A 7 -11.96 -23.43 9.14
N HIS A 8 -12.96 -23.41 10.02
CA HIS A 8 -13.31 -22.24 10.81
C HIS A 8 -13.67 -22.61 12.25
N VAL A 9 -13.01 -21.98 13.22
CA VAL A 9 -13.32 -22.13 14.65
C VAL A 9 -13.46 -20.76 15.27
N ALA A 10 -14.54 -20.54 16.03
CA ALA A 10 -14.81 -19.24 16.64
C ALA A 10 -15.43 -19.34 18.02
N ILE A 11 -15.03 -18.43 18.88
CA ILE A 11 -15.72 -18.15 20.14
C ILE A 11 -17.02 -17.40 19.80
N ASP A 12 -18.16 -17.93 20.25
CA ASP A 12 -19.46 -17.41 19.83
C ASP A 12 -19.73 -16.01 20.41
N VAL A 13 -19.41 -15.82 21.68
CA VAL A 13 -19.58 -14.54 22.40
C VAL A 13 -18.27 -14.19 23.14
N PRO A 14 -17.28 -13.61 22.44
CA PRO A 14 -15.98 -13.23 23.01
C PRO A 14 -16.06 -12.44 24.31
N SER A 15 -17.09 -11.61 24.50
CA SER A 15 -17.32 -10.82 25.72
C SER A 15 -17.72 -11.64 26.96
N GLN A 16 -18.17 -12.89 26.78
CA GLN A 16 -18.50 -13.81 27.89
C GLN A 16 -17.30 -14.62 28.37
N LEU A 17 -16.16 -14.56 27.67
CA LEU A 17 -14.93 -15.13 28.19
C LEU A 17 -14.55 -14.44 29.50
N PRO A 18 -14.10 -15.19 30.52
CA PRO A 18 -13.46 -14.57 31.67
C PRO A 18 -12.32 -13.66 31.23
N ASN A 19 -12.04 -12.58 31.97
CA ASN A 19 -11.03 -11.61 31.57
C ASN A 19 -9.67 -12.27 31.32
N ASN A 20 -9.07 -11.96 30.16
CA ASN A 20 -7.80 -12.50 29.69
C ASN A 20 -7.77 -14.02 29.48
N ALA A 21 -8.91 -14.71 29.60
CA ALA A 21 -9.02 -16.14 29.37
C ALA A 21 -8.74 -16.49 27.91
N ARG A 22 -8.19 -17.69 27.73
CA ARG A 22 -7.70 -18.18 26.45
C ARG A 22 -8.18 -19.60 26.21
N LEU A 23 -8.38 -19.92 24.95
CA LEU A 23 -8.64 -21.26 24.45
C LEU A 23 -7.52 -21.64 23.50
N ARG A 24 -7.10 -22.91 23.52
CA ARG A 24 -6.23 -23.46 22.49
C ARG A 24 -7.03 -24.38 21.59
N VAL A 25 -6.95 -24.11 20.30
CA VAL A 25 -7.45 -24.99 19.23
C VAL A 25 -6.26 -25.78 18.71
N ARG A 26 -6.37 -27.11 18.67
CA ARG A 26 -5.38 -28.00 18.08
C ARG A 26 -6.04 -28.87 17.02
N TRP A 27 -5.36 -29.03 15.89
CA TRP A 27 -5.67 -30.02 14.87
C TRP A 27 -4.49 -30.99 14.79
N ASP A 28 -4.70 -32.23 15.23
CA ASP A 28 -3.65 -33.22 15.38
C ASP A 28 -3.86 -34.41 14.45
N LEU A 29 -2.81 -34.87 13.77
CA LEU A 29 -2.77 -36.22 13.21
C LEU A 29 -2.54 -37.21 14.35
N VAL A 30 -3.55 -38.03 14.66
CA VAL A 30 -3.52 -38.98 15.78
C VAL A 30 -3.02 -40.35 15.37
N GLU A 31 -3.35 -40.77 14.14
CA GLU A 31 -2.99 -42.07 13.59
C GLU A 31 -2.78 -41.91 12.09
N SER A 32 -1.65 -42.37 11.56
CA SER A 32 -1.33 -42.35 10.13
C SER A 32 -1.42 -43.76 9.56
N ASP A 33 -2.05 -43.89 8.39
CA ASP A 33 -2.09 -45.16 7.65
C ASP A 33 -0.72 -45.51 7.05
N ASP A 34 0.15 -44.50 6.90
CA ASP A 34 1.50 -44.61 6.36
C ASP A 34 2.47 -43.71 7.14
N VAL A 35 3.08 -44.31 8.17
CA VAL A 35 4.02 -43.61 9.07
C VAL A 35 5.22 -43.06 8.30
N ALA A 36 5.69 -43.76 7.26
CA ALA A 36 6.87 -43.33 6.48
C ALA A 36 6.63 -42.02 5.72
N ASN A 37 5.38 -41.76 5.33
CA ASN A 37 4.98 -40.54 4.65
C ASN A 37 4.53 -39.42 5.60
N THR A 38 4.53 -39.65 6.91
CA THR A 38 4.12 -38.64 7.89
C THR A 38 5.21 -37.57 8.01
N PRO A 39 4.88 -36.28 7.84
CA PRO A 39 5.87 -35.20 8.03
C PRO A 39 6.48 -35.27 9.42
N HIS A 40 7.82 -35.34 9.47
CA HIS A 40 8.61 -35.40 10.70
C HIS A 40 10.03 -34.90 10.43
N VAL A 41 10.80 -34.72 11.50
CA VAL A 41 12.27 -34.55 11.46
C VAL A 41 12.88 -35.81 12.07
N SER A 42 13.90 -36.39 11.43
CA SER A 42 14.60 -37.55 12.00
C SER A 42 15.52 -37.14 13.16
N GLU A 43 15.91 -38.11 13.99
CA GLU A 43 16.87 -37.89 15.09
C GLU A 43 18.34 -37.83 14.61
N ASP A 44 18.57 -38.03 13.31
CA ASP A 44 19.91 -38.00 12.70
C ASP A 44 20.45 -36.57 12.58
N ASP A 45 21.75 -36.45 12.27
CA ASP A 45 22.40 -35.17 11.98
C ASP A 45 21.69 -34.48 10.79
N GLN A 46 21.10 -33.31 11.06
CA GLN A 46 20.39 -32.52 10.07
C GLN A 46 21.33 -31.54 9.35
N PRO A 47 21.13 -31.27 8.04
CA PRO A 47 21.96 -30.32 7.29
C PRO A 47 21.70 -28.86 7.69
N ARG A 48 20.62 -28.61 8.46
CA ARG A 48 20.32 -27.33 9.10
C ARG A 48 19.62 -27.55 10.43
N GLU A 49 19.75 -26.59 11.34
CA GLU A 49 18.87 -26.52 12.51
C GLU A 49 17.41 -26.30 12.07
N ILE A 50 16.46 -26.81 12.87
CA ILE A 50 15.02 -26.63 12.62
C ILE A 50 14.69 -25.14 12.51
N ASP A 51 15.27 -24.31 13.37
CA ASP A 51 14.97 -22.88 13.45
C ASP A 51 15.84 -21.98 12.55
N ALA A 52 16.67 -22.59 11.69
CA ALA A 52 17.49 -21.87 10.73
C ALA A 52 16.62 -20.95 9.84
N PHE A 53 17.16 -19.78 9.50
CA PHE A 53 16.48 -18.73 8.74
C PHE A 53 15.24 -18.14 9.42
N GLY A 54 14.99 -18.47 10.69
CA GLY A 54 13.78 -18.11 11.42
C GLY A 54 12.60 -18.97 11.03
N ILE A 55 12.79 -20.22 10.62
CA ILE A 55 11.69 -21.21 10.61
C ILE A 55 11.34 -21.48 12.09
N TYR A 56 10.07 -21.67 12.45
CA TYR A 56 9.68 -21.82 13.85
C TYR A 56 9.17 -23.21 14.22
N THR A 57 8.86 -24.04 13.23
CA THR A 57 8.31 -25.37 13.44
C THR A 57 9.04 -26.43 12.62
N ALA A 58 9.02 -27.66 13.13
CA ALA A 58 9.36 -28.85 12.38
C ALA A 58 8.23 -29.20 11.39
N PRO A 59 8.53 -29.87 10.25
CA PRO A 59 7.51 -30.42 9.38
C PRO A 59 6.49 -31.27 10.16
N THR A 60 5.21 -30.93 10.02
CA THR A 60 4.11 -31.55 10.77
C THR A 60 2.79 -31.52 10.01
N ALA A 61 1.94 -32.53 10.25
CA ALA A 61 0.56 -32.52 9.76
C ALA A 61 -0.40 -31.73 10.67
N SER A 62 0.07 -31.29 11.83
CA SER A 62 -0.73 -30.67 12.87
C SER A 62 -0.55 -29.17 12.91
N TRP A 63 -1.57 -28.43 13.32
CA TRP A 63 -1.49 -26.99 13.57
C TRP A 63 -2.23 -26.63 14.87
N ASN A 64 -1.94 -25.46 15.43
CA ASN A 64 -2.63 -24.99 16.62
C ASN A 64 -2.68 -23.46 16.69
N LYS A 65 -3.76 -22.94 17.28
CA LYS A 65 -3.95 -21.51 17.49
C LYS A 65 -4.46 -21.20 18.90
N LEU A 66 -4.00 -20.09 19.46
CA LEU A 66 -4.55 -19.49 20.66
C LEU A 66 -5.71 -18.56 20.27
N LEU A 67 -6.87 -18.72 20.90
CA LEU A 67 -8.01 -17.83 20.75
C LEU A 67 -8.25 -17.06 22.05
N HIS A 68 -8.59 -15.78 21.93
CA HIS A 68 -8.96 -14.91 23.04
C HIS A 68 -9.88 -13.78 22.58
N ALA A 69 -10.31 -12.91 23.48
CA ALA A 69 -11.32 -11.89 23.19
C ALA A 69 -10.92 -10.80 22.15
N LEU A 70 -9.68 -10.78 21.66
CA LEU A 70 -9.18 -9.87 20.61
C LEU A 70 -8.61 -10.61 19.37
N ASP A 71 -8.55 -11.94 19.43
CA ASP A 71 -8.31 -12.83 18.30
C ASP A 71 -9.21 -14.05 18.50
N SER A 72 -10.50 -13.88 18.22
CA SER A 72 -11.56 -14.76 18.72
C SER A 72 -11.92 -15.92 17.79
N ASP A 73 -11.32 -15.96 16.60
CA ASP A 73 -11.53 -17.01 15.63
C ASP A 73 -10.31 -17.26 14.74
N VAL A 74 -10.38 -18.36 14.00
CA VAL A 74 -9.35 -18.81 13.05
C VAL A 74 -10.00 -19.29 11.75
N PHE A 75 -9.39 -18.94 10.62
CA PHE A 75 -9.67 -19.53 9.32
C PHE A 75 -8.40 -20.00 8.60
N LEU A 76 -8.42 -21.23 8.07
CA LEU A 76 -7.40 -21.69 7.12
C LEU A 76 -7.98 -22.73 6.16
N ALA A 77 -7.34 -22.90 5.00
CA ALA A 77 -7.64 -24.00 4.10
C ALA A 77 -6.60 -25.11 4.31
N TYR A 78 -7.06 -26.30 4.64
CA TYR A 78 -6.19 -27.42 5.00
C TYR A 78 -6.31 -28.54 3.96
N ARG A 79 -5.17 -29.05 3.49
CA ARG A 79 -5.05 -30.23 2.62
C ARG A 79 -4.30 -31.34 3.36
N ALA A 80 -4.99 -32.43 3.66
CA ALA A 80 -4.43 -33.55 4.41
C ALA A 80 -3.16 -34.14 3.73
N PRO A 81 -1.95 -34.00 4.33
CA PRO A 81 -0.70 -34.44 3.70
C PRO A 81 -0.57 -35.97 3.64
N VAL A 82 -1.20 -36.67 4.60
CA VAL A 82 -1.26 -38.13 4.67
C VAL A 82 -2.68 -38.62 4.92
N THR A 83 -2.93 -39.90 4.63
CA THR A 83 -4.18 -40.57 5.02
C THR A 83 -4.06 -41.03 6.47
N GLY A 84 -5.12 -40.83 7.25
CA GLY A 84 -5.13 -41.18 8.66
C GLY A 84 -6.30 -40.57 9.40
N ARG A 85 -6.28 -40.68 10.73
CA ARG A 85 -7.27 -40.10 11.65
C ARG A 85 -6.73 -38.80 12.24
N TYR A 86 -7.45 -37.72 12.02
CA TYR A 86 -7.18 -36.41 12.62
C TYR A 86 -8.15 -36.11 13.75
N ARG A 87 -7.75 -35.26 14.69
CA ARG A 87 -8.56 -34.81 15.83
C ARG A 87 -8.47 -33.30 16.00
N ILE A 88 -9.63 -32.67 16.12
CA ILE A 88 -9.72 -31.31 16.68
C ILE A 88 -9.89 -31.40 18.20
N SER A 89 -9.09 -30.61 18.93
CA SER A 89 -9.22 -30.42 20.37
C SER A 89 -9.33 -28.93 20.70
N ILE A 90 -10.32 -28.56 21.50
CA ILE A 90 -10.52 -27.18 21.95
C ILE A 90 -10.55 -27.21 23.47
N THR A 91 -9.55 -26.60 24.09
CA THR A 91 -9.35 -26.68 25.54
C THR A 91 -9.02 -25.32 26.13
N GLN A 92 -9.34 -25.14 27.41
CA GLN A 92 -8.86 -23.99 28.19
C GLN A 92 -7.32 -23.97 28.19
N GLU A 93 -6.74 -22.83 27.86
CA GLU A 93 -5.29 -22.61 27.98
C GLU A 93 -5.01 -21.98 29.34
N ASN A 94 -4.68 -22.84 30.31
CA ASN A 94 -4.34 -22.45 31.67
C ASN A 94 -2.82 -22.34 31.88
N GLY A 95 -2.01 -22.79 30.91
CA GLY A 95 -0.56 -22.71 30.93
C GLY A 95 -0.04 -21.29 30.69
N SER A 96 1.27 -21.13 30.83
CA SER A 96 1.95 -19.87 30.49
C SER A 96 2.00 -19.71 28.96
N VAL A 97 1.64 -18.53 28.45
CA VAL A 97 1.77 -18.15 27.04
C VAL A 97 2.56 -16.85 26.90
N GLY A 98 3.28 -16.72 25.79
CA GLY A 98 4.22 -15.63 25.55
C GLY A 98 3.62 -14.34 24.99
N LEU A 99 2.36 -14.00 25.31
CA LEU A 99 1.76 -12.73 24.85
C LEU A 99 2.48 -11.55 25.55
N PHE A 100 2.93 -10.55 24.80
CA PHE A 100 3.65 -9.36 25.31
C PHE A 100 5.00 -9.63 25.98
N THR A 101 5.49 -10.88 26.01
CA THR A 101 6.74 -11.24 26.70
C THR A 101 7.94 -11.38 25.77
N GLN A 102 7.73 -11.46 24.46
CA GLN A 102 8.81 -11.57 23.47
C GLN A 102 9.47 -10.22 23.20
N GLU A 103 10.74 -10.22 22.77
CA GLU A 103 11.46 -8.99 22.42
C GLU A 103 10.77 -8.29 21.24
N ARG A 104 9.96 -7.26 21.53
CA ARG A 104 9.21 -6.56 20.50
C ARG A 104 10.10 -5.67 19.65
N TRP A 105 9.97 -5.86 18.35
CA TRP A 105 10.74 -5.14 17.36
C TRP A 105 10.58 -3.60 17.51
N ARG A 106 11.70 -2.91 17.76
CA ARG A 106 11.80 -1.44 17.91
C ARG A 106 10.89 -0.83 18.98
N GLU A 107 10.63 -1.56 20.05
CA GLU A 107 10.07 -1.00 21.29
C GLU A 107 11.18 -0.80 22.31
N LYS A 108 12.10 0.12 21.99
CA LYS A 108 13.12 0.56 22.95
C LYS A 108 12.45 1.49 23.97
N GLY A 109 12.01 0.96 25.11
CA GLY A 109 11.43 1.74 26.19
C GLY A 109 10.79 0.87 27.28
N SER A 110 10.52 1.46 28.44
CA SER A 110 9.92 0.75 29.58
C SER A 110 8.40 0.59 29.48
N ALA A 111 7.81 1.07 28.40
CA ALA A 111 6.36 1.17 28.31
C ALA A 111 5.66 -0.22 28.26
N PRO A 112 6.22 -1.27 27.61
CA PRO A 112 5.74 -2.65 27.74
C PRO A 112 5.87 -3.21 29.17
N ASN A 113 6.71 -2.60 30.02
CA ASN A 113 6.90 -3.00 31.41
C ASN A 113 5.89 -2.35 32.37
N ILE A 114 5.01 -1.46 31.89
CA ILE A 114 4.06 -0.72 32.76
C ILE A 114 2.93 -1.63 33.24
N VAL A 115 2.37 -2.47 32.35
CA VAL A 115 1.38 -3.50 32.72
C VAL A 115 1.81 -4.81 32.07
N LYS A 116 2.37 -5.70 32.88
CA LYS A 116 2.71 -7.05 32.43
C LYS A 116 1.41 -7.83 32.24
N VAL A 117 1.18 -8.32 31.02
CA VAL A 117 0.10 -9.26 30.74
C VAL A 117 0.40 -10.57 31.46
N THR A 118 -0.58 -11.09 32.18
CA THR A 118 -0.49 -12.32 32.94
C THR A 118 -0.27 -13.48 31.98
N ASP A 119 0.80 -14.22 32.19
CA ASP A 119 1.24 -15.29 31.28
C ASP A 119 0.38 -16.55 31.43
N SER A 120 -0.10 -16.86 32.64
CA SER A 120 -1.02 -17.98 32.92
C SER A 120 -2.32 -17.50 33.58
N ILE A 121 -3.46 -17.83 32.97
CA ILE A 121 -4.79 -17.47 33.47
C ILE A 121 -5.53 -18.72 33.88
N GLN A 122 -5.96 -18.78 35.14
CA GLN A 122 -6.89 -19.81 35.60
C GLN A 122 -8.32 -19.36 35.36
N TRP A 123 -9.09 -20.16 34.64
CA TRP A 123 -10.52 -19.89 34.44
C TRP A 123 -11.26 -19.94 35.79
N PRO A 124 -12.22 -19.03 36.04
CA PRO A 124 -13.10 -19.13 37.21
C PRO A 124 -13.79 -20.49 37.26
N LYS A 125 -13.99 -21.01 38.47
CA LYS A 125 -14.71 -22.27 38.69
C LYS A 125 -16.09 -22.19 38.04
N ASP A 126 -16.47 -23.25 37.34
CA ASP A 126 -17.77 -23.41 36.64
C ASP A 126 -17.97 -22.44 35.44
N SER A 127 -16.94 -21.71 35.02
CA SER A 127 -17.02 -20.89 33.79
C SER A 127 -16.95 -21.75 32.52
N THR A 128 -17.74 -21.37 31.52
CA THR A 128 -17.86 -22.06 30.24
C THR A 128 -17.89 -21.05 29.10
N SER A 129 -17.42 -21.45 27.92
CA SER A 129 -17.54 -20.67 26.69
C SER A 129 -18.05 -21.59 25.58
N THR A 130 -18.95 -21.08 24.75
CA THR A 130 -19.40 -21.77 23.53
C THR A 130 -18.44 -21.48 22.39
N VAL A 131 -18.13 -22.52 21.62
CA VAL A 131 -17.25 -22.44 20.45
C VAL A 131 -17.93 -23.16 19.30
N THR A 132 -18.00 -22.49 18.15
CA THR A 132 -18.51 -23.08 16.90
C THR A 132 -17.34 -23.59 16.07
N VAL A 133 -17.46 -24.81 15.55
CA VAL A 133 -16.53 -25.41 14.58
C VAL A 133 -17.29 -25.64 13.27
N ARG A 134 -16.70 -25.21 12.16
CA ARG A 134 -17.22 -25.44 10.80
C ARG A 134 -16.10 -25.97 9.93
N TRP A 135 -16.42 -26.92 9.08
CA TRP A 135 -15.56 -27.37 7.99
C TRP A 135 -16.39 -27.44 6.71
N HIS A 136 -15.81 -27.01 5.60
CA HIS A 136 -16.43 -27.05 4.29
C HIS A 136 -15.46 -27.69 3.30
N PRO A 137 -15.76 -28.89 2.76
CA PRO A 137 -14.93 -29.51 1.74
C PRO A 137 -14.78 -28.59 0.54
N ILE A 138 -13.57 -28.42 0.03
CA ILE A 138 -13.34 -27.66 -1.20
C ILE A 138 -12.86 -28.60 -2.30
N ASP A 139 -13.45 -28.44 -3.47
CA ASP A 139 -13.04 -29.14 -4.66
C ASP A 139 -11.98 -28.31 -5.40
N LEU A 140 -10.77 -28.86 -5.45
CA LEU A 140 -9.63 -28.28 -6.15
C LEU A 140 -9.52 -28.83 -7.59
N THR A 141 -10.48 -29.64 -8.04
CA THR A 141 -10.52 -30.10 -9.43
C THR A 141 -10.94 -28.96 -10.37
N GLY A 142 -10.45 -29.03 -11.62
CA GLY A 142 -10.54 -27.92 -12.56
C GLY A 142 -9.24 -27.12 -12.53
N ALA A 143 -8.31 -27.47 -13.42
CA ALA A 143 -7.04 -26.77 -13.55
C ALA A 143 -7.29 -25.33 -14.01
N ASP A 144 -6.91 -24.37 -13.18
CA ASP A 144 -6.59 -23.02 -13.64
C ASP A 144 -5.09 -22.82 -13.46
N GLU A 145 -4.35 -22.77 -14.58
CA GLU A 145 -2.90 -22.54 -14.56
C GLU A 145 -2.51 -21.14 -14.05
N HIS A 146 -3.47 -20.26 -13.73
CA HIS A 146 -3.22 -18.86 -13.38
C HIS A 146 -3.72 -18.47 -11.98
N TYR A 147 -4.46 -19.35 -11.28
CA TYR A 147 -4.95 -19.06 -9.94
C TYR A 147 -4.81 -20.25 -9.00
N LEU A 148 -4.35 -19.98 -7.78
CA LEU A 148 -4.06 -20.99 -6.75
C LEU A 148 -4.70 -20.61 -5.41
N ILE A 149 -4.91 -21.61 -4.58
CA ILE A 149 -5.33 -21.47 -3.18
C ILE A 149 -4.16 -21.99 -2.33
N ASP A 150 -3.77 -21.22 -1.33
CA ASP A 150 -2.86 -21.64 -0.27
C ASP A 150 -3.48 -22.75 0.57
N LEU A 151 -2.69 -23.78 0.90
CA LEU A 151 -3.18 -24.99 1.56
C LEU A 151 -2.19 -25.48 2.60
N GLU A 152 -2.62 -25.41 3.85
CA GLU A 152 -1.90 -25.92 5.00
C GLU A 152 -1.88 -27.46 5.04
N PRO A 153 -0.84 -28.10 5.61
CA PRO A 153 0.37 -27.49 6.16
C PRO A 153 1.37 -27.10 5.05
N ASN A 154 1.89 -25.88 5.10
CA ASN A 154 3.03 -25.44 4.30
C ASN A 154 4.02 -24.52 5.07
N ASP A 155 4.02 -24.62 6.40
CA ASP A 155 4.89 -23.88 7.33
C ASP A 155 6.42 -24.07 7.17
N THR A 156 6.83 -25.05 6.35
CA THR A 156 8.23 -25.44 6.20
C THR A 156 8.60 -25.67 4.73
N PRO A 157 9.87 -25.48 4.34
CA PRO A 157 10.29 -25.74 2.97
C PRO A 157 10.11 -27.21 2.55
N GLU A 158 10.18 -28.14 3.50
CA GLU A 158 9.94 -29.58 3.28
C GLU A 158 8.47 -29.90 2.99
N GLN A 159 7.55 -29.06 3.46
CA GLN A 159 6.11 -29.17 3.19
C GLN A 159 5.61 -28.12 2.19
N ALA A 160 6.52 -27.41 1.54
CA ALA A 160 6.19 -26.30 0.66
C ALA A 160 5.17 -26.73 -0.42
N GLN A 161 4.13 -25.92 -0.60
CA GLN A 161 3.15 -26.15 -1.65
C GLN A 161 3.81 -25.98 -3.03
N SER A 162 3.79 -27.04 -3.84
CA SER A 162 4.32 -26.97 -5.20
C SER A 162 3.48 -26.07 -6.09
N ILE A 163 4.14 -25.18 -6.80
CA ILE A 163 3.56 -24.32 -7.85
C ILE A 163 4.26 -24.68 -9.17
N GLY A 164 3.49 -25.23 -10.11
CA GLY A 164 3.97 -25.57 -11.44
C GLY A 164 4.20 -24.30 -12.26
N LEU A 165 5.46 -23.96 -12.54
CA LEU A 165 5.82 -22.88 -13.44
C LEU A 165 5.79 -23.38 -14.89
N ARG A 166 5.26 -22.56 -15.80
CA ARG A 166 5.13 -22.91 -17.22
C ARG A 166 6.50 -22.93 -17.91
N GLU A 167 6.76 -23.98 -18.69
CA GLU A 167 7.91 -24.10 -19.58
C GLU A 167 7.70 -23.27 -20.86
N THR A 168 7.76 -21.93 -20.72
CA THR A 168 7.50 -21.00 -21.82
C THR A 168 8.48 -19.84 -21.83
N THR A 169 8.65 -19.23 -23.00
CA THR A 169 9.37 -17.97 -23.17
C THR A 169 8.43 -16.76 -23.11
N GLU A 170 7.13 -16.95 -23.02
CA GLU A 170 6.16 -15.86 -22.86
C GLU A 170 6.12 -15.36 -21.42
N ASP A 171 5.82 -14.07 -21.26
CA ASP A 171 5.55 -13.49 -19.95
C ASP A 171 4.20 -14.00 -19.43
N TYR A 172 4.12 -14.36 -18.16
CA TYR A 172 2.85 -14.76 -17.54
C TYR A 172 2.78 -14.39 -16.06
N THR A 173 1.58 -14.51 -15.51
CA THR A 173 1.26 -14.17 -14.12
C THR A 173 0.42 -15.27 -13.50
N LEU A 174 0.78 -15.64 -12.28
CA LEU A 174 0.06 -16.56 -11.41
C LEU A 174 -0.43 -15.75 -10.21
N ASN A 175 -1.67 -15.95 -9.81
CA ASN A 175 -2.22 -15.36 -8.61
C ASN A 175 -2.52 -16.46 -7.59
N LEU A 176 -2.45 -16.10 -6.32
CA LEU A 176 -2.79 -16.98 -5.21
C LEU A 176 -3.57 -16.18 -4.16
N VAL A 177 -4.51 -16.85 -3.50
CA VAL A 177 -5.16 -16.36 -2.28
C VAL A 177 -4.80 -17.29 -1.13
N GLY A 178 -4.45 -16.72 0.03
CA GLY A 178 -4.08 -17.50 1.21
C GLY A 178 -4.39 -16.82 2.53
N SER A 179 -4.10 -17.55 3.62
CA SER A 179 -4.38 -17.14 4.99
C SER A 179 -3.28 -17.64 5.91
N ALA A 180 -2.60 -16.72 6.60
CA ALA A 180 -1.70 -17.03 7.71
C ALA A 180 -2.42 -16.71 9.04
N ASP A 181 -3.64 -17.24 9.21
CA ASP A 181 -4.44 -17.02 10.44
C ASP A 181 -4.25 -18.12 11.48
N ASP A 182 -3.40 -19.11 11.21
CA ASP A 182 -2.97 -20.16 12.13
C ASP A 182 -2.07 -19.60 13.26
N ILE A 183 -1.50 -18.40 13.07
CA ILE A 183 -0.75 -17.66 14.08
C ILE A 183 -1.60 -16.77 15.00
N GLU A 184 -0.99 -16.28 16.09
CA GLU A 184 -1.54 -15.24 16.97
C GLU A 184 -1.56 -13.87 16.26
N TYR A 185 -2.70 -13.48 15.70
CA TYR A 185 -2.81 -12.30 14.83
C TYR A 185 -2.80 -10.99 15.61
N PHE A 186 -3.31 -10.99 16.86
CA PHE A 186 -3.44 -9.75 17.61
C PHE A 186 -2.07 -9.20 17.99
N ASP A 187 -1.23 -10.02 18.62
CA ASP A 187 0.04 -9.56 19.18
C ASP A 187 1.27 -9.89 18.31
N ASN A 188 1.23 -10.98 17.53
CA ASN A 188 2.40 -11.68 16.97
C ASN A 188 3.79 -11.11 17.36
N GLY A 189 4.33 -11.55 18.50
CA GLY A 189 5.67 -11.15 18.94
C GLY A 189 6.81 -11.88 18.22
N GLU A 190 6.52 -12.98 17.53
CA GLU A 190 7.46 -13.79 16.76
C GLU A 190 7.53 -13.34 15.28
N VAL A 191 7.15 -12.09 14.96
CA VAL A 191 7.34 -11.54 13.61
C VAL A 191 8.79 -11.72 13.20
N GLY A 192 8.97 -12.25 11.99
CA GLY A 192 10.26 -12.66 11.50
C GLY A 192 10.59 -14.13 11.80
N ARG A 193 9.69 -14.87 12.44
CA ARG A 193 9.84 -16.27 12.77
C ARG A 193 8.56 -17.10 12.60
N SER A 194 7.36 -16.52 12.64
CA SER A 194 6.07 -17.24 12.58
C SER A 194 5.24 -16.93 11.32
N GLY A 195 4.27 -17.79 10.99
CA GLY A 195 3.26 -17.55 9.95
C GLY A 195 3.84 -17.59 8.53
N ASP A 196 4.57 -18.66 8.24
CA ASP A 196 5.40 -18.79 7.04
C ASP A 196 4.76 -19.73 6.02
N ASP A 197 4.23 -19.20 4.93
CA ASP A 197 3.75 -20.05 3.83
C ASP A 197 4.90 -20.31 2.85
N TRP A 198 5.28 -21.57 2.70
CA TRP A 198 6.33 -21.98 1.76
C TRP A 198 5.75 -22.51 0.46
N TYR A 199 6.33 -22.06 -0.64
CA TYR A 199 5.99 -22.47 -2.00
C TYR A 199 7.21 -22.98 -2.74
N ARG A 200 7.13 -24.20 -3.27
CA ARG A 200 8.18 -24.81 -4.10
C ARG A 200 7.95 -24.45 -5.57
N LEU A 201 8.94 -23.82 -6.18
CA LEU A 201 8.91 -23.25 -7.52
C LEU A 201 9.96 -23.97 -8.39
N GLU A 202 9.52 -24.92 -9.21
CA GLU A 202 10.39 -25.62 -10.14
C GLU A 202 10.45 -24.85 -11.46
N PHE A 203 11.61 -24.26 -11.78
CA PHE A 203 11.74 -23.37 -12.93
C PHE A 203 12.44 -24.06 -14.10
N ASN A 204 11.64 -24.65 -14.99
CA ASN A 204 12.10 -25.39 -16.16
C ASN A 204 11.94 -24.61 -17.49
N SER A 205 11.78 -23.29 -17.41
CA SER A 205 11.75 -22.41 -18.60
C SER A 205 12.99 -22.61 -19.48
N PRO A 206 12.90 -22.48 -20.82
CA PRO A 206 14.05 -22.60 -21.71
C PRO A 206 15.17 -21.58 -21.47
N GLU A 207 14.83 -20.44 -20.86
CA GLU A 207 15.79 -19.38 -20.58
C GLU A 207 15.51 -18.66 -19.27
N ALA A 208 16.54 -17.95 -18.77
CA ALA A 208 16.45 -17.17 -17.56
C ALA A 208 15.39 -16.06 -17.67
N ARG A 209 14.72 -15.79 -16.54
CA ARG A 209 13.63 -14.82 -16.43
C ARG A 209 13.75 -14.03 -15.16
N LEU A 210 13.16 -12.84 -15.16
CA LEU A 210 12.92 -12.10 -13.93
C LEU A 210 11.65 -12.65 -13.28
N PHE A 211 11.81 -13.23 -12.09
CA PHE A 211 10.74 -13.49 -11.16
C PHE A 211 10.43 -12.24 -10.37
N THR A 212 9.15 -11.88 -10.28
CA THR A 212 8.66 -10.84 -9.39
C THR A 212 7.55 -11.41 -8.52
N ALA A 213 7.58 -11.13 -7.22
CA ALA A 213 6.48 -11.48 -6.32
C ALA A 213 5.97 -10.23 -5.62
N CYS A 214 4.65 -10.09 -5.53
CA CYS A 214 3.98 -8.97 -4.88
C CYS A 214 2.84 -9.47 -3.98
N LEU A 215 2.91 -9.10 -2.70
CA LEU A 215 1.94 -9.46 -1.68
C LEU A 215 0.97 -8.30 -1.44
N SER A 216 -0.32 -8.61 -1.43
CA SER A 216 -1.41 -7.68 -1.15
C SER A 216 -2.15 -8.15 0.09
N ILE A 217 -2.22 -7.31 1.11
CA ILE A 217 -2.92 -7.61 2.37
C ILE A 217 -4.04 -6.58 2.52
N PRO A 218 -5.29 -7.01 2.80
CA PRO A 218 -6.38 -6.10 3.14
C PRO A 218 -5.96 -5.22 4.31
N ASP A 219 -6.03 -3.90 4.12
CA ASP A 219 -5.66 -2.92 5.14
C ASP A 219 -4.35 -3.26 5.85
N GLN A 220 -3.18 -3.10 5.17
CA GLN A 220 -1.81 -3.45 5.59
C GLN A 220 -1.42 -2.99 7.02
N GLN A 221 -2.02 -3.64 8.02
CA GLN A 221 -1.92 -3.33 9.44
C GLN A 221 -0.80 -4.11 10.10
N VAL A 222 -0.33 -5.19 9.47
CA VAL A 222 0.71 -6.08 9.98
C VAL A 222 1.99 -5.96 9.16
N ALA A 223 3.12 -6.29 9.78
CA ALA A 223 4.38 -6.42 9.08
C ALA A 223 4.39 -7.73 8.27
N ALA A 224 4.78 -7.67 7.01
CA ALA A 224 4.86 -8.84 6.15
C ALA A 224 6.18 -8.84 5.35
N ARG A 225 6.62 -10.02 4.93
CA ARG A 225 7.84 -10.13 4.11
C ARG A 225 7.87 -11.39 3.24
N MET A 226 8.55 -11.28 2.11
CA MET A 226 8.85 -12.39 1.22
C MET A 226 10.35 -12.57 1.04
N ARG A 227 10.78 -13.82 0.94
CA ARG A 227 12.17 -14.22 0.64
C ARG A 227 12.17 -15.41 -0.31
N VAL A 228 13.25 -15.54 -1.07
CA VAL A 228 13.47 -16.69 -1.94
C VAL A 228 14.69 -17.46 -1.44
N TYR A 229 14.60 -18.78 -1.46
CA TYR A 229 15.68 -19.70 -1.15
C TYR A 229 15.90 -20.65 -2.32
N THR A 230 17.06 -21.28 -2.34
CA THR A 230 17.40 -22.40 -3.22
C THR A 230 18.18 -23.43 -2.42
N PHE A 231 18.31 -24.65 -2.94
CA PHE A 231 19.20 -25.66 -2.37
C PHE A 231 20.65 -25.17 -2.33
N THR A 232 21.41 -25.60 -1.32
CA THR A 232 22.87 -25.46 -1.31
C THR A 232 23.49 -26.36 -2.39
N GLN A 233 24.69 -26.02 -2.84
CA GLN A 233 25.40 -26.86 -3.81
C GLN A 233 25.63 -28.28 -3.27
N GLN A 234 25.95 -28.39 -1.98
CA GLN A 234 26.09 -29.68 -1.31
C GLN A 234 24.80 -30.51 -1.35
N ALA A 235 23.65 -29.90 -1.06
CA ALA A 235 22.37 -30.62 -1.12
C ALA A 235 22.04 -31.11 -2.55
N ILE A 236 22.48 -30.36 -3.58
CA ILE A 236 22.34 -30.79 -4.98
C ILE A 236 23.30 -31.95 -5.30
N ASP A 237 24.57 -31.83 -4.90
CA ASP A 237 25.60 -32.83 -5.19
C ASP A 237 25.33 -34.18 -4.50
N ASP A 238 24.74 -34.13 -3.30
CA ASP A 238 24.37 -35.30 -2.50
C ASP A 238 22.99 -35.88 -2.88
N ASP A 239 22.32 -35.34 -3.91
CA ASP A 239 20.94 -35.68 -4.32
C ASP A 239 19.91 -35.54 -3.19
N ALA A 240 20.20 -34.70 -2.20
CA ALA A 240 19.38 -34.44 -1.02
C ALA A 240 18.33 -33.34 -1.26
N THR A 241 17.73 -33.32 -2.48
CA THR A 241 16.73 -32.33 -2.90
C THR A 241 15.28 -32.79 -2.69
N ASN A 242 15.13 -34.01 -2.17
CA ASN A 242 13.86 -34.64 -1.78
C ASN A 242 13.90 -35.00 -0.30
N SER A 243 12.79 -34.79 0.41
CA SER A 243 12.69 -34.97 1.85
C SER A 243 12.31 -36.41 2.20
N GLU A 244 13.07 -37.39 1.73
CA GLU A 244 12.86 -38.78 2.13
C GLU A 244 13.43 -39.02 3.54
N GLY A 245 12.65 -39.63 4.43
CA GLY A 245 13.12 -40.05 5.76
C GLY A 245 13.27 -38.94 6.81
N GLY A 246 12.62 -37.79 6.64
CA GLY A 246 12.60 -36.72 7.66
C GLY A 246 13.84 -35.83 7.68
N MET A 247 14.68 -35.89 6.64
CA MET A 247 15.84 -35.02 6.46
C MET A 247 15.40 -33.60 6.06
N LEU A 248 15.90 -32.58 6.76
CA LEU A 248 15.68 -31.18 6.41
C LEU A 248 16.43 -30.78 5.13
N PHE A 249 15.93 -29.79 4.40
CA PHE A 249 16.61 -29.28 3.20
C PHE A 249 17.78 -28.37 3.54
N GLY A 250 18.93 -28.63 2.93
CA GLY A 250 20.05 -27.69 2.91
C GLY A 250 19.72 -26.49 2.02
N LEU A 251 19.47 -25.31 2.61
CA LEU A 251 19.02 -24.11 1.90
C LEU A 251 19.99 -22.93 2.03
N VAL A 252 19.90 -22.00 1.07
CA VAL A 252 20.54 -20.68 1.10
C VAL A 252 19.58 -19.61 0.54
N GLU A 253 19.57 -18.41 1.14
CA GLU A 253 18.77 -17.28 0.62
C GLU A 253 19.28 -16.89 -0.77
N TYR A 254 18.37 -16.83 -1.75
CA TYR A 254 18.65 -16.46 -3.13
C TYR A 254 18.36 -14.97 -3.34
N ASP A 255 19.39 -14.19 -3.66
CA ASP A 255 19.32 -12.72 -3.77
C ASP A 255 19.77 -12.19 -5.17
N GLU A 256 20.06 -13.05 -6.13
CA GLU A 256 20.43 -12.63 -7.49
C GLU A 256 19.22 -12.00 -8.21
N GLY A 257 19.42 -10.84 -8.84
CA GLY A 257 18.34 -10.10 -9.51
C GLY A 257 17.52 -9.17 -8.59
N LYS A 258 17.89 -9.09 -7.31
CA LYS A 258 17.29 -8.20 -6.31
C LYS A 258 17.18 -6.75 -6.78
N ASN A 259 16.02 -6.14 -6.56
CA ASN A 259 15.84 -4.72 -6.84
C ASN A 259 16.75 -3.88 -5.94
N GLU A 260 17.42 -2.86 -6.47
CA GLU A 260 18.25 -1.97 -5.65
C GLU A 260 17.44 -1.21 -4.59
N ASN A 261 16.12 -1.08 -4.76
CA ASN A 261 15.19 -0.52 -3.78
C ASN A 261 14.81 -1.51 -2.65
N GLU A 262 15.12 -2.81 -2.78
CA GLU A 262 14.95 -3.78 -1.68
C GLU A 262 15.95 -3.54 -0.54
N ARG A 263 16.87 -2.58 -0.68
CA ARG A 263 17.83 -2.13 0.34
C ARG A 263 17.20 -1.71 1.67
N ASN A 264 17.89 -1.96 2.78
CA ASN A 264 17.46 -1.42 4.06
C ASN A 264 17.63 0.12 4.11
N HIS A 265 16.70 0.83 4.77
CA HIS A 265 16.75 2.29 4.90
C HIS A 265 16.40 2.73 6.32
N GLN A 266 17.40 3.26 7.04
CA GLN A 266 17.39 3.52 8.50
C GLN A 266 16.93 2.30 9.33
N GLN A 267 17.16 1.10 8.78
CA GLN A 267 16.73 -0.17 9.33
C GLN A 267 17.77 -1.27 9.15
N GLU A 268 17.66 -2.31 9.97
CA GLU A 268 18.49 -3.52 9.87
C GLU A 268 17.68 -4.69 9.30
N GLU A 269 16.35 -4.57 9.29
CA GLU A 269 15.40 -5.64 8.99
C GLU A 269 14.87 -5.57 7.55
N LYS A 270 14.66 -6.74 6.92
CA LYS A 270 14.27 -6.92 5.52
C LYS A 270 12.77 -7.27 5.39
N HIS A 271 11.86 -6.41 5.85
CA HIS A 271 10.45 -6.56 5.48
C HIS A 271 10.30 -6.16 4.02
N ARG A 272 9.65 -6.98 3.17
CA ARG A 272 9.45 -6.70 1.74
C ARG A 272 8.23 -7.45 1.23
N ILE A 273 7.20 -6.71 0.83
CA ILE A 273 6.00 -7.25 0.18
C ILE A 273 6.09 -7.19 -1.36
N ALA A 274 7.22 -6.72 -1.90
CA ALA A 274 7.51 -6.75 -3.33
C ALA A 274 9.00 -7.06 -3.54
N ILE A 275 9.32 -8.14 -4.25
CA ILE A 275 10.69 -8.62 -4.47
C ILE A 275 10.93 -9.06 -5.91
N ASN A 276 12.19 -8.99 -6.36
CA ASN A 276 12.62 -9.41 -7.69
C ASN A 276 13.79 -10.39 -7.64
N ARG A 277 13.78 -11.48 -8.42
CA ARG A 277 14.89 -12.44 -8.51
C ARG A 277 15.12 -12.90 -9.95
N ASN A 278 16.36 -13.21 -10.33
CA ASN A 278 16.65 -13.77 -11.66
C ASN A 278 16.58 -15.30 -11.59
N PHE A 279 15.51 -15.91 -12.10
CA PHE A 279 15.40 -17.37 -12.13
C PHE A 279 16.17 -17.97 -13.29
N LYS A 280 16.84 -19.10 -13.04
CA LYS A 280 17.69 -19.84 -13.99
C LYS A 280 17.07 -21.19 -14.31
N PRO A 281 17.05 -21.60 -15.59
CA PRO A 281 16.52 -22.90 -16.01
C PRO A 281 17.07 -24.06 -15.19
N GLY A 282 16.21 -25.04 -14.88
CA GLY A 282 16.56 -26.26 -14.15
C GLY A 282 16.85 -26.05 -12.66
N THR A 283 16.48 -24.90 -12.10
CA THR A 283 16.67 -24.59 -10.67
C THR A 283 15.35 -24.68 -9.92
N THR A 284 15.39 -25.26 -8.72
CA THR A 284 14.27 -25.25 -7.78
C THR A 284 14.45 -24.10 -6.80
N TYR A 285 13.43 -23.26 -6.69
CA TYR A 285 13.37 -22.17 -5.73
C TYR A 285 12.29 -22.43 -4.68
N PHE A 286 12.43 -21.79 -3.53
CA PHE A 286 11.41 -21.76 -2.50
C PHE A 286 11.05 -20.33 -2.19
N LEU A 287 9.80 -19.93 -2.43
CA LEU A 287 9.28 -18.65 -1.97
C LEU A 287 8.72 -18.85 -0.57
N ARG A 288 9.26 -18.10 0.39
CA ARG A 288 8.73 -18.01 1.75
C ARG A 288 7.94 -16.72 1.88
N VAL A 289 6.66 -16.83 2.22
CA VAL A 289 5.73 -15.71 2.42
C VAL A 289 5.37 -15.64 3.90
N GLU A 290 5.82 -14.59 4.56
CA GLU A 290 5.42 -14.28 5.93
C GLU A 290 4.37 -13.17 5.87
N ALA A 291 3.10 -13.55 5.69
CA ALA A 291 2.01 -12.59 5.50
C ALA A 291 1.52 -11.97 6.81
N ASN A 292 1.60 -12.72 7.91
CA ASN A 292 1.10 -12.34 9.24
C ASN A 292 -0.36 -11.84 9.26
N SER A 293 -1.16 -12.29 8.30
CA SER A 293 -2.50 -11.76 8.03
C SER A 293 -3.50 -12.89 7.78
N PRO A 294 -4.75 -12.79 8.27
CA PRO A 294 -5.81 -13.76 8.01
C PRO A 294 -6.20 -13.86 6.54
N ALA A 295 -5.77 -12.90 5.72
CA ALA A 295 -5.92 -12.98 4.28
C ALA A 295 -4.78 -12.27 3.58
N TYR A 296 -4.36 -12.82 2.45
CA TYR A 296 -3.52 -12.13 1.49
C TYR A 296 -3.80 -12.61 0.06
N GLY A 297 -3.49 -11.75 -0.90
CA GLY A 297 -3.32 -12.11 -2.31
C GLY A 297 -1.84 -12.05 -2.66
N LEU A 298 -1.37 -13.02 -3.44
CA LEU A 298 0.02 -13.12 -3.90
C LEU A 298 0.04 -13.17 -5.42
N GLU A 299 0.68 -12.17 -6.04
CA GLU A 299 0.91 -12.13 -7.49
C GLU A 299 2.36 -12.53 -7.79
N LEU A 300 2.53 -13.54 -8.63
CA LEU A 300 3.82 -14.04 -9.10
C LEU A 300 3.92 -13.80 -10.60
N ARG A 301 4.98 -13.13 -11.07
CA ARG A 301 5.21 -12.92 -12.50
C ARG A 301 6.54 -13.49 -12.92
N ILE A 302 6.52 -14.17 -14.06
CA ILE A 302 7.72 -14.63 -14.77
C ILE A 302 7.77 -13.81 -16.04
N VAL A 303 8.73 -12.88 -16.10
CA VAL A 303 8.81 -11.90 -17.19
C VAL A 303 10.23 -11.78 -17.75
N LYS A 304 10.33 -11.32 -18.99
CA LYS A 304 11.61 -10.92 -19.56
C LYS A 304 12.19 -9.72 -18.79
N PRO A 305 13.47 -9.73 -18.39
CA PRO A 305 14.10 -8.56 -17.80
C PRO A 305 14.26 -7.43 -18.82
N ALA A 306 14.08 -6.18 -18.38
CA ALA A 306 14.45 -4.98 -19.13
C ALA A 306 15.99 -4.89 -19.37
N PRO A 307 16.48 -4.00 -20.26
CA PRO A 307 15.76 -2.93 -20.94
C PRO A 307 14.90 -3.41 -22.10
N PHE A 308 13.76 -2.73 -22.31
CA PHE A 308 12.89 -2.96 -23.45
C PHE A 308 13.11 -1.93 -24.55
N THR A 309 12.95 -2.36 -25.81
CA THR A 309 12.91 -1.46 -26.96
C THR A 309 11.51 -0.93 -27.25
N ASP A 310 10.47 -1.66 -26.83
CA ASP A 310 9.08 -1.20 -26.88
C ASP A 310 8.79 -0.27 -25.68
N PRO A 311 8.49 1.01 -25.91
CA PRO A 311 8.15 1.95 -24.85
C PRO A 311 6.90 1.55 -24.07
N ILE A 312 5.90 0.92 -24.72
CA ILE A 312 4.66 0.54 -24.04
C ILE A 312 4.95 -0.56 -23.02
N HIS A 313 5.70 -1.60 -23.42
CA HIS A 313 6.20 -2.61 -22.50
C HIS A 313 7.04 -1.98 -21.38
N ALA A 314 7.99 -1.10 -21.71
CA ALA A 314 8.83 -0.43 -20.72
C ALA A 314 8.02 0.30 -19.64
N VAL A 315 6.97 1.04 -20.04
CA VAL A 315 6.07 1.74 -19.10
C VAL A 315 5.28 0.75 -18.25
N LYS A 316 4.72 -0.33 -18.83
CA LYS A 316 3.95 -1.34 -18.07
C LYS A 316 4.82 -2.03 -17.00
N HIS A 317 6.04 -2.42 -17.37
CA HIS A 317 6.98 -3.06 -16.44
C HIS A 317 7.44 -2.09 -15.33
N GLY A 318 7.77 -0.85 -15.72
CA GLY A 318 8.15 0.20 -14.77
C GLY A 318 7.02 0.58 -13.81
N LEU A 319 5.76 0.62 -14.27
CA LEU A 319 4.59 0.90 -13.44
C LEU A 319 4.40 -0.16 -12.36
N TYR A 320 4.51 -1.44 -12.73
CA TYR A 320 4.34 -2.55 -11.81
C TYR A 320 5.41 -2.53 -10.71
N ASP A 321 6.70 -2.46 -11.09
CA ASP A 321 7.80 -2.40 -10.13
C ASP A 321 7.69 -1.16 -9.25
N HIS A 322 7.36 0.00 -9.83
CA HIS A 322 7.29 1.25 -9.08
C HIS A 322 6.19 1.27 -8.02
N ILE A 323 4.98 0.81 -8.33
CA ILE A 323 3.88 0.72 -7.36
C ILE A 323 4.26 -0.26 -6.23
N GLY A 324 4.70 -1.48 -6.59
CA GLY A 324 5.05 -2.50 -5.59
C GLY A 324 6.22 -2.09 -4.70
N GLN A 325 7.29 -1.53 -5.28
CA GLN A 325 8.48 -1.16 -4.52
C GLN A 325 8.25 0.07 -3.62
N VAL A 326 7.45 1.06 -4.05
CA VAL A 326 7.12 2.22 -3.20
C VAL A 326 6.15 1.83 -2.10
N ASP A 327 5.13 1.02 -2.39
CA ASP A 327 4.20 0.53 -1.38
C ASP A 327 4.93 -0.32 -0.32
N SER A 328 5.75 -1.27 -0.79
CA SER A 328 6.68 -2.01 0.05
C SER A 328 7.55 -1.06 0.88
N TRP A 329 8.13 -0.01 0.29
CA TRP A 329 8.95 0.93 1.06
C TRP A 329 8.17 1.60 2.20
N LEU A 330 6.91 1.97 1.97
CA LEU A 330 6.07 2.62 2.98
C LEU A 330 5.63 1.65 4.08
N THR A 331 5.30 0.40 3.73
CA THR A 331 4.94 -0.64 4.70
C THR A 331 6.11 -1.07 5.57
N ASN A 332 7.34 -1.02 5.03
CA ASN A 332 8.51 -1.56 5.71
C ASN A 332 9.14 -0.62 6.73
N ARG A 333 8.85 0.68 6.70
CA ARG A 333 9.43 1.68 7.62
C ARG A 333 8.70 1.62 8.95
N PRO A 334 9.42 1.44 10.06
CA PRO A 334 8.93 0.64 11.16
C PRO A 334 7.85 1.40 11.91
N ARG A 335 6.88 0.66 12.43
CA ARG A 335 6.99 0.14 13.79
C ARG A 335 6.45 -1.28 13.78
N GLY A 336 7.15 -2.26 14.37
CA GLY A 336 6.81 -3.70 14.30
C GLY A 336 5.32 -3.95 14.47
N ALA A 337 4.65 -4.05 13.34
CA ALA A 337 3.22 -3.81 13.28
C ALA A 337 2.54 -5.14 13.53
N SER A 338 2.03 -5.28 14.74
CA SER A 338 0.95 -6.18 15.09
C SER A 338 -0.34 -5.37 15.20
N VAL A 339 -1.48 -6.05 15.22
CA VAL A 339 -2.77 -5.39 15.46
C VAL A 339 -2.75 -4.66 16.81
N GLU A 340 -2.18 -5.27 17.84
CA GLU A 340 -1.95 -4.67 19.15
C GLU A 340 -1.28 -3.31 19.02
N ARG A 341 -0.22 -3.21 18.23
CA ARG A 341 0.53 -1.97 18.08
C ARG A 341 -0.30 -0.91 17.36
N ARG A 342 -1.07 -1.33 16.34
CA ARG A 342 -2.01 -0.45 15.61
C ARG A 342 -3.04 0.18 16.52
N ILE A 343 -3.52 -0.59 17.49
CA ILE A 343 -4.40 -0.07 18.51
C ILE A 343 -3.59 0.81 19.48
N ARG A 344 -2.56 0.30 20.14
CA ARG A 344 -1.84 1.00 21.23
C ARG A 344 -1.21 2.35 20.83
N ASP A 345 -0.61 2.43 19.64
CA ASP A 345 0.30 3.53 19.33
C ASP A 345 -0.42 4.82 18.94
N SER A 346 -0.04 5.93 19.55
CA SER A 346 -0.63 7.26 19.32
C SER A 346 -0.06 7.99 18.10
N GLY A 347 1.09 7.57 17.59
CA GLY A 347 1.71 8.12 16.38
C GLY A 347 1.32 7.38 15.09
N ASN A 348 1.65 7.98 13.94
CA ASN A 348 1.30 7.39 12.65
C ASN A 348 2.26 6.24 12.30
N LEU A 349 1.70 5.02 12.30
CA LEU A 349 2.39 3.76 12.04
C LEU A 349 2.53 3.44 10.54
N LEU A 350 1.88 4.19 9.64
CA LEU A 350 1.84 3.90 8.19
C LEU A 350 2.90 4.65 7.37
N GLY A 351 3.95 5.20 8.01
CA GLY A 351 4.95 5.96 7.27
C GLY A 351 4.41 7.23 6.58
N THR A 352 3.20 7.69 6.91
CA THR A 352 2.59 8.95 6.40
C THR A 352 3.50 10.16 6.62
N ASN A 353 4.26 10.15 7.72
CA ASN A 353 5.27 11.15 8.06
C ASN A 353 6.46 11.20 7.07
N CYS A 354 6.64 10.14 6.26
CA CYS A 354 7.67 10.03 5.23
C CYS A 354 7.12 10.24 3.81
N MET A 355 5.83 10.54 3.66
CA MET A 355 5.19 10.91 2.40
C MET A 355 5.48 12.37 1.99
N SER A 356 6.54 12.98 2.49
CA SER A 356 6.97 14.34 2.13
C SER A 356 8.09 14.38 1.09
N CYS A 357 8.67 13.21 0.75
CA CYS A 357 9.88 13.10 -0.08
C CYS A 357 9.63 12.18 -1.31
N HIS A 358 10.63 11.39 -1.70
CA HIS A 358 10.62 10.58 -2.93
C HIS A 358 9.50 9.52 -2.98
N THR A 359 8.86 9.14 -1.88
CA THR A 359 7.81 8.11 -1.84
C THR A 359 6.47 8.58 -2.37
N GLN A 360 6.18 9.88 -2.38
CA GLN A 360 5.00 10.43 -3.08
C GLN A 360 5.01 10.14 -4.58
N SER A 361 6.19 9.83 -5.12
CA SER A 361 6.33 9.41 -6.50
C SER A 361 5.61 8.10 -6.80
N GLY A 362 5.31 7.25 -5.81
CA GLY A 362 4.40 6.12 -5.97
C GLY A 362 2.96 6.50 -6.35
N VAL A 363 2.58 7.77 -6.18
CA VAL A 363 1.25 8.29 -6.51
C VAL A 363 1.32 9.16 -7.77
N TRP A 364 2.17 10.20 -7.78
CA TRP A 364 2.26 11.08 -8.94
C TRP A 364 2.95 10.42 -10.14
N GLY A 365 3.85 9.46 -9.92
CA GLY A 365 4.52 8.71 -10.99
C GLY A 365 3.54 7.91 -11.85
N PRO A 366 2.67 7.08 -11.26
CA PRO A 366 1.62 6.38 -12.00
C PRO A 366 0.48 7.25 -12.53
N ALA A 367 0.20 8.41 -11.91
CA ALA A 367 -0.93 9.26 -12.28
C ALA A 367 -0.95 9.65 -13.77
N ILE A 368 0.16 10.14 -14.32
CA ILE A 368 0.24 10.56 -15.73
C ILE A 368 0.04 9.37 -16.70
N PRO A 369 0.72 8.22 -16.54
CA PRO A 369 0.38 7.03 -17.33
C PRO A 369 -1.11 6.67 -17.29
N PHE A 370 -1.77 6.81 -16.14
CA PHE A 370 -3.19 6.47 -16.02
C PHE A 370 -4.12 7.44 -16.78
N GLU A 371 -3.79 8.74 -16.81
CA GLU A 371 -4.43 9.73 -17.70
C GLU A 371 -4.31 9.33 -19.18
N LEU A 372 -3.23 8.62 -19.52
CA LEU A 372 -2.88 8.22 -20.88
C LEU A 372 -3.24 6.76 -21.21
N GLY A 373 -4.21 6.22 -20.46
CA GLY A 373 -4.86 4.92 -20.72
C GLY A 373 -4.20 3.70 -20.09
N TYR A 374 -3.01 3.84 -19.47
CA TYR A 374 -2.44 2.73 -18.70
C TYR A 374 -3.31 2.44 -17.46
N ARG A 375 -3.19 1.23 -16.89
CA ARG A 375 -3.95 0.83 -15.71
C ARG A 375 -3.05 0.15 -14.67
N PRO A 376 -3.34 0.32 -13.37
CA PRO A 376 -2.63 -0.41 -12.33
C PRO A 376 -2.89 -1.90 -12.48
N GLN A 377 -1.84 -2.71 -12.37
CA GLN A 377 -1.99 -4.16 -12.28
C GLN A 377 -2.36 -4.57 -10.86
N ASN A 378 -1.68 -4.00 -9.86
CA ASN A 378 -2.05 -4.17 -8.46
C ASN A 378 -2.83 -2.96 -7.91
N VAL A 379 -4.16 -3.06 -7.96
CA VAL A 379 -5.04 -1.95 -7.57
C VAL A 379 -5.11 -1.76 -6.07
N GLN A 380 -4.94 -2.83 -5.28
CA GLN A 380 -4.96 -2.73 -3.82
C GLN A 380 -3.80 -1.87 -3.31
N LEU A 381 -2.57 -2.14 -3.79
CA LEU A 381 -1.40 -1.36 -3.40
C LEU A 381 -1.53 0.09 -3.86
N PHE A 382 -1.99 0.32 -5.09
CA PHE A 382 -2.19 1.70 -5.56
C PHE A 382 -3.24 2.46 -4.74
N ARG A 383 -4.34 1.81 -4.33
CA ARG A 383 -5.32 2.42 -3.41
C ARG A 383 -4.72 2.73 -2.04
N HIS A 384 -3.88 1.85 -1.51
CA HIS A 384 -3.17 2.12 -0.28
C HIS A 384 -2.27 3.36 -0.43
N LEU A 385 -1.49 3.45 -1.52
CA LEU A 385 -0.68 4.63 -1.82
C LEU A 385 -1.51 5.92 -1.92
N ILE A 386 -2.68 5.90 -2.57
CA ILE A 386 -3.60 7.06 -2.64
C ILE A 386 -4.12 7.43 -1.25
N ASN A 387 -4.57 6.45 -0.47
CA ASN A 387 -5.08 6.68 0.88
C ASN A 387 -4.00 7.33 1.73
N THR A 388 -2.81 6.74 1.76
CA THR A 388 -1.64 7.23 2.48
C THR A 388 -1.20 8.62 2.01
N CYS A 389 -1.36 8.95 0.72
CA CYS A 389 -1.14 10.31 0.21
C CYS A 389 -2.08 11.33 0.85
N TYR A 390 -3.40 11.10 0.81
CA TYR A 390 -4.34 12.03 1.43
C TYR A 390 -4.20 12.08 2.96
N GLN A 391 -3.92 10.95 3.59
CA GLN A 391 -3.72 10.85 5.04
C GLN A 391 -2.43 11.55 5.50
N SER A 392 -1.44 11.70 4.62
CA SER A 392 -0.26 12.53 4.91
C SER A 392 -0.54 14.04 4.93
N LEU A 393 -1.69 14.49 4.41
CA LEU A 393 -2.10 15.90 4.38
C LEU A 393 -3.05 16.20 5.54
N ARG A 394 -2.47 16.50 6.71
CA ARG A 394 -3.26 16.77 7.92
C ARG A 394 -3.78 18.23 7.93
N PRO A 395 -5.07 18.47 8.21
CA PRO A 395 -5.58 19.80 8.52
C PRO A 395 -4.82 20.43 9.69
N THR A 396 -4.38 21.68 9.56
CA THR A 396 -3.67 22.35 10.66
C THR A 396 -4.64 22.81 11.74
N ASN A 397 -4.20 22.87 13.00
CA ASN A 397 -5.05 23.37 14.09
C ASN A 397 -5.25 24.89 14.05
N VAL A 398 -4.35 25.63 13.39
CA VAL A 398 -4.30 27.10 13.38
C VAL A 398 -4.88 27.67 12.10
N LEU A 399 -4.43 27.16 10.95
CA LEU A 399 -4.93 27.53 9.62
C LEU A 399 -5.99 26.52 9.21
N LYS A 400 -7.23 26.76 9.65
CA LYS A 400 -8.37 25.83 9.48
C LYS A 400 -8.65 25.45 8.03
N ASP A 401 -8.19 26.24 7.06
CA ASP A 401 -8.37 26.01 5.63
C ASP A 401 -7.06 25.56 4.94
N ALA A 402 -6.05 25.16 5.71
CA ALA A 402 -4.76 24.68 5.21
C ALA A 402 -4.45 23.28 5.74
N ALA A 403 -3.60 22.56 5.01
CA ALA A 403 -3.09 21.24 5.39
C ALA A 403 -1.58 21.24 5.27
N ASN A 404 -0.93 20.48 6.15
CA ASN A 404 0.51 20.32 6.17
C ASN A 404 0.89 18.84 6.25
N ASN A 405 2.03 18.51 5.64
CA ASN A 405 2.67 17.21 5.70
C ASN A 405 3.72 17.23 6.82
N THR A 406 3.34 16.90 8.06
CA THR A 406 4.27 16.89 9.22
C THR A 406 4.40 15.53 9.87
N SER A 407 5.53 15.35 10.58
CA SER A 407 6.09 14.07 11.01
C SER A 407 5.81 13.67 12.46
N LEU A 408 5.30 14.56 13.31
CA LEU A 408 4.92 14.26 14.70
C LEU A 408 3.86 15.25 15.18
N ALA A 409 2.79 14.76 15.82
CA ALA A 409 1.98 15.61 16.68
C ALA A 409 2.84 16.04 17.91
N PRO A 410 2.80 17.29 18.37
CA PRO A 410 1.95 18.41 17.93
C PRO A 410 2.68 19.48 17.06
N LEU A 411 3.75 19.13 16.34
CA LEU A 411 4.55 20.12 15.61
C LEU A 411 3.89 20.51 14.28
N ASP A 412 3.03 21.52 14.32
CA ASP A 412 2.23 22.03 13.18
C ASP A 412 3.07 22.66 12.03
N LEU A 413 4.38 22.89 12.19
CA LEU A 413 5.17 23.76 11.28
C LEU A 413 6.58 23.28 10.86
N GLY A 414 7.04 22.07 11.26
CA GLY A 414 8.40 21.57 10.91
C GLY A 414 8.45 20.80 9.59
N ASP A 415 9.43 21.08 8.71
CA ASP A 415 9.63 20.54 7.33
C ASP A 415 8.46 20.71 6.33
N GLY A 416 7.36 21.30 6.78
CA GLY A 416 6.08 21.33 6.08
C GLY A 416 6.05 21.87 4.64
N PRO A 417 6.72 22.99 4.29
CA PRO A 417 6.55 23.62 2.98
C PRO A 417 6.97 22.79 1.77
N ALA A 418 8.06 22.03 1.86
CA ALA A 418 8.51 21.18 0.75
C ALA A 418 7.64 19.92 0.64
N GLY A 419 7.41 19.22 1.76
CA GLY A 419 6.57 18.03 1.80
C GLY A 419 5.14 18.26 1.34
N THR A 420 4.57 19.40 1.71
CA THR A 420 3.22 19.79 1.30
C THR A 420 3.12 20.06 -0.20
N ARG A 421 4.16 20.61 -0.84
CA ARG A 421 4.17 20.80 -2.31
C ARG A 421 4.29 19.48 -3.06
N VAL A 422 5.05 18.52 -2.55
CA VAL A 422 5.14 17.18 -3.16
C VAL A 422 3.84 16.40 -2.99
N ALA A 423 3.27 16.39 -1.78
CA ALA A 423 1.99 15.73 -1.53
C ALA A 423 0.84 16.42 -2.26
N GLY A 424 0.87 17.75 -2.37
CA GLY A 424 -0.05 18.53 -3.20
C GLY A 424 0.04 18.17 -4.67
N HIS A 425 1.25 18.11 -5.22
CA HIS A 425 1.50 17.65 -6.59
C HIS A 425 0.94 16.24 -6.82
N ALA A 426 1.13 15.33 -5.87
CA ALA A 426 0.55 14.00 -5.93
C ALA A 426 -0.98 14.00 -5.91
N ALA A 427 -1.60 14.76 -5.00
CA ALA A 427 -3.04 14.89 -4.92
C ALA A 427 -3.64 15.47 -6.20
N VAL A 428 -3.15 16.60 -6.70
CA VAL A 428 -3.71 17.20 -7.92
C VAL A 428 -3.45 16.34 -9.16
N SER A 429 -2.33 15.62 -9.21
CA SER A 429 -2.02 14.71 -10.31
C SER A 429 -2.97 13.53 -10.37
N VAL A 430 -3.20 12.84 -9.23
CA VAL A 430 -4.10 11.69 -9.23
C VAL A 430 -5.56 12.11 -9.46
N GLU A 431 -5.94 13.31 -8.98
CA GLU A 431 -7.29 13.86 -9.12
C GLU A 431 -7.70 14.16 -10.58
N ARG A 432 -6.76 14.25 -11.52
CA ARG A 432 -7.07 14.36 -12.95
C ARG A 432 -7.59 13.06 -13.57
N THR A 433 -7.22 11.91 -13.01
CA THR A 433 -7.69 10.59 -13.46
C THR A 433 -8.80 10.04 -12.58
N PHE A 434 -8.61 10.13 -11.27
CA PHE A 434 -9.51 9.56 -10.27
C PHE A 434 -10.06 10.68 -9.41
N PRO A 435 -11.36 11.00 -9.45
CA PRO A 435 -11.91 12.07 -8.64
C PRO A 435 -11.62 11.82 -7.16
N ALA A 436 -11.24 12.88 -6.44
CA ALA A 436 -11.09 12.79 -5.01
C ALA A 436 -12.40 12.34 -4.37
N ARG A 437 -12.30 11.35 -3.48
CA ARG A 437 -13.45 10.88 -2.70
C ARG A 437 -13.94 11.96 -1.76
N LYS A 438 -15.22 11.92 -1.39
CA LYS A 438 -15.91 13.02 -0.69
C LYS A 438 -15.14 13.55 0.51
N LEU A 439 -14.71 12.71 1.46
CA LEU A 439 -13.99 13.16 2.67
C LEU A 439 -12.53 13.55 2.43
N GLN A 440 -12.00 13.29 1.23
CA GLN A 440 -10.65 13.69 0.80
C GLN A 440 -10.68 14.91 -0.15
N SER A 441 -11.87 15.27 -0.65
CA SER A 441 -12.09 16.25 -1.73
C SER A 441 -11.61 17.67 -1.48
N LYS A 442 -11.26 18.01 -0.24
CA LYS A 442 -10.77 19.34 0.13
C LYS A 442 -9.26 19.40 0.40
N GLN A 443 -8.56 18.28 0.29
CA GLN A 443 -7.11 18.26 0.56
C GLN A 443 -6.31 19.09 -0.44
N SER A 444 -6.60 19.01 -1.74
CA SER A 444 -5.93 19.84 -2.74
C SER A 444 -6.21 21.35 -2.54
N THR A 445 -7.43 21.72 -2.14
CA THR A 445 -7.75 23.11 -1.74
C THR A 445 -6.93 23.56 -0.53
N ARG A 446 -6.86 22.73 0.52
CA ARG A 446 -6.09 23.02 1.73
C ARG A 446 -4.61 23.21 1.43
N VAL A 447 -4.06 22.38 0.55
CA VAL A 447 -2.66 22.48 0.12
C VAL A 447 -2.43 23.75 -0.69
N ALA A 448 -3.32 24.10 -1.62
CA ALA A 448 -3.20 25.36 -2.36
C ALA A 448 -3.20 26.58 -1.44
N ASN A 449 -4.08 26.61 -0.43
CA ASN A 449 -4.07 27.65 0.59
C ASN A 449 -2.75 27.67 1.38
N TYR A 450 -2.22 26.51 1.76
CA TYR A 450 -0.92 26.42 2.43
C TYR A 450 0.23 26.96 1.55
N VAL A 451 0.20 26.71 0.24
CA VAL A 451 1.18 27.25 -0.73
C VAL A 451 1.14 28.78 -0.77
N LEU A 452 -0.04 29.39 -0.67
CA LEU A 452 -0.19 30.85 -0.62
C LEU A 452 0.26 31.45 0.72
N LEU A 453 0.09 30.72 1.82
CA LEU A 453 0.33 31.21 3.19
C LEU A 453 1.76 30.96 3.70
N THR A 454 2.58 30.19 2.98
CA THR A 454 3.93 29.80 3.42
C THR A 454 5.02 30.21 2.45
N ALA A 455 6.21 30.44 2.99
CA ALA A 455 7.39 30.73 2.18
C ALA A 455 7.74 29.56 1.24
N ASP A 456 8.32 29.89 0.09
CA ASP A 456 8.81 28.91 -0.86
C ASP A 456 10.13 28.30 -0.36
N PRO A 457 10.25 26.96 -0.29
CA PRO A 457 11.49 26.32 0.12
C PRO A 457 12.59 26.52 -0.94
N GLY A 458 13.85 26.44 -0.51
CA GLY A 458 15.00 26.53 -1.41
C GLY A 458 15.19 25.34 -2.36
N GLY A 459 14.46 24.24 -2.14
CA GLY A 459 14.43 23.03 -2.96
C GLY A 459 13.66 21.88 -2.28
N ILE A 460 13.48 20.77 -2.98
CA ILE A 460 12.80 19.55 -2.49
C ILE A 460 13.85 18.42 -2.35
N ASN A 461 14.72 18.46 -1.34
CA ASN A 461 15.80 17.47 -1.25
C ASN A 461 15.31 16.06 -0.89
N ALA A 462 14.94 15.26 -1.90
CA ALA A 462 14.37 13.93 -1.75
C ALA A 462 15.40 12.79 -1.98
N ALA A 463 16.49 12.79 -1.19
CA ALA A 463 17.53 11.74 -1.13
C ALA A 463 18.76 11.85 -2.07
N GLY A 464 19.20 13.07 -2.42
CA GLY A 464 20.48 13.34 -3.11
C GLY A 464 20.35 13.75 -4.59
N PRO A 465 21.47 13.93 -5.33
CA PRO A 465 21.45 14.17 -6.77
C PRO A 465 20.73 13.02 -7.49
N GLY A 466 19.77 13.32 -8.37
CA GLY A 466 18.84 12.30 -8.89
C GLY A 466 17.41 12.39 -8.35
N ALA A 467 17.18 13.24 -7.36
CA ALA A 467 15.86 13.57 -6.84
C ALA A 467 15.49 15.04 -7.11
N ASN A 468 14.32 15.50 -6.67
CA ASN A 468 13.75 16.84 -6.91
C ASN A 468 14.60 18.03 -6.38
N VAL A 469 15.79 18.29 -6.90
CA VAL A 469 16.68 19.34 -6.37
C VAL A 469 16.48 20.67 -7.12
N GLY A 470 16.41 21.77 -6.36
CA GLY A 470 16.42 23.13 -6.93
C GLY A 470 15.09 23.87 -6.82
N GLN A 471 15.09 25.11 -7.29
CA GLN A 471 13.91 25.98 -7.24
C GLN A 471 12.93 25.70 -8.39
N GLY A 472 13.41 25.17 -9.52
CA GLY A 472 12.55 24.85 -10.67
C GLY A 472 11.42 23.90 -10.28
N VAL A 473 11.74 22.77 -9.63
CA VAL A 473 10.71 21.81 -9.19
C VAL A 473 9.75 22.38 -8.14
N VAL A 474 10.23 23.24 -7.24
CA VAL A 474 9.40 23.89 -6.21
C VAL A 474 8.31 24.73 -6.87
N TYR A 475 8.69 25.56 -7.85
CA TYR A 475 7.75 26.43 -8.53
C TYR A 475 6.89 25.69 -9.56
N ASN A 476 7.39 24.63 -10.18
CA ASN A 476 6.58 23.78 -11.05
C ASN A 476 5.44 23.13 -10.27
N TYR A 477 5.75 22.44 -9.16
CA TYR A 477 4.73 21.78 -8.32
C TYR A 477 3.78 22.78 -7.67
N SER A 478 4.30 23.89 -7.14
CA SER A 478 3.45 24.95 -6.58
C SER A 478 2.54 25.55 -7.66
N GLY A 479 3.08 25.72 -8.87
CA GLY A 479 2.39 26.24 -10.04
C GLY A 479 1.23 25.35 -10.45
N GLU A 480 1.49 24.04 -10.59
CA GLU A 480 0.46 23.05 -10.91
C GLU A 480 -0.65 23.02 -9.85
N ILE A 481 -0.31 23.00 -8.56
CA ILE A 481 -1.30 23.02 -7.47
C ILE A 481 -2.23 24.24 -7.60
N LEU A 482 -1.66 25.43 -7.82
CA LEU A 482 -2.42 26.67 -7.94
C LEU A 482 -3.21 26.73 -9.25
N PHE A 483 -2.64 26.23 -10.36
CA PHE A 483 -3.29 26.15 -11.65
C PHE A 483 -4.53 25.27 -11.61
N GLU A 484 -4.40 24.06 -11.07
CA GLU A 484 -5.51 23.12 -10.93
C GLU A 484 -6.61 23.71 -10.02
N MET A 485 -6.26 24.39 -8.93
CA MET A 485 -7.27 25.04 -8.09
C MET A 485 -7.94 26.23 -8.77
N TRP A 486 -7.20 27.04 -9.53
CA TRP A 486 -7.80 28.14 -10.31
C TRP A 486 -8.75 27.61 -11.38
N GLN A 487 -8.36 26.56 -12.12
CA GLN A 487 -9.23 25.93 -13.13
C GLN A 487 -10.53 25.40 -12.52
N ARG A 488 -10.46 24.83 -11.31
CA ARG A 488 -11.62 24.25 -10.63
C ARG A 488 -12.54 25.28 -9.96
N THR A 489 -11.99 26.36 -9.42
CA THR A 489 -12.73 27.29 -8.55
C THR A 489 -12.99 28.66 -9.16
N GLY A 490 -12.16 29.08 -10.12
CA GLY A 490 -12.13 30.46 -10.62
C GLY A 490 -11.62 31.49 -9.60
N ASP A 491 -11.17 31.09 -8.40
CA ASP A 491 -10.75 32.04 -7.37
C ASP A 491 -9.46 32.77 -7.77
N LEU A 492 -9.55 34.10 -7.78
CA LEU A 492 -8.52 35.01 -8.28
C LEU A 492 -7.22 34.94 -7.48
N ARG A 493 -7.27 34.53 -6.20
CA ARG A 493 -6.07 34.40 -5.35
C ARG A 493 -5.12 33.34 -5.89
N TYR A 494 -5.64 32.25 -6.44
CA TYR A 494 -4.81 31.22 -7.05
C TYR A 494 -4.18 31.71 -8.36
N PHE A 495 -4.90 32.53 -9.14
CA PHE A 495 -4.35 33.18 -10.33
C PHE A 495 -3.15 34.08 -9.99
N HIS A 496 -3.30 34.98 -9.02
CA HIS A 496 -2.19 35.83 -8.59
C HIS A 496 -1.04 35.04 -7.95
N GLY A 497 -1.36 33.97 -7.22
CA GLY A 497 -0.36 33.02 -6.73
C GLY A 497 0.47 32.42 -7.87
N MET A 498 -0.17 32.01 -8.97
CA MET A 498 0.53 31.52 -10.15
C MET A 498 1.38 32.60 -10.82
N GLU A 499 0.89 33.85 -10.91
CA GLU A 499 1.68 34.97 -11.45
C GLU A 499 2.95 35.23 -10.62
N ASP A 500 2.85 35.16 -9.29
CA ASP A 500 4.01 35.19 -8.40
C ASP A 500 4.99 34.05 -8.72
N LYS A 501 4.49 32.81 -8.85
CA LYS A 501 5.34 31.66 -9.20
C LYS A 501 5.98 31.81 -10.57
N ALA A 502 5.28 32.35 -11.57
CA ALA A 502 5.83 32.62 -12.89
C ALA A 502 6.98 33.63 -12.86
N ARG A 503 6.81 34.75 -12.14
CA ARG A 503 7.86 35.76 -11.98
C ARG A 503 9.07 35.22 -11.24
N LYS A 504 8.87 34.32 -10.27
CA LYS A 504 9.95 33.63 -9.54
C LYS A 504 10.63 32.57 -10.39
N MET A 505 9.87 31.82 -11.18
CA MET A 505 10.37 30.79 -12.11
C MET A 505 11.33 31.39 -13.15
N LEU A 506 11.03 32.58 -13.69
CA LEU A 506 11.94 33.29 -14.60
C LEU A 506 13.27 33.69 -13.95
N LYS A 507 13.32 33.79 -12.61
CA LYS A 507 14.47 34.27 -11.84
C LYS A 507 15.25 33.16 -11.12
N ILE A 508 14.91 31.89 -11.35
CA ILE A 508 15.61 30.78 -10.68
C ILE A 508 17.10 30.80 -11.00
N THR A 509 17.91 30.44 -10.01
CA THR A 509 19.32 30.14 -10.26
C THR A 509 19.41 28.71 -10.77
N LEU A 510 19.81 28.54 -12.03
CA LEU A 510 19.99 27.23 -12.66
C LEU A 510 21.09 26.46 -11.93
N LYS A 511 20.73 25.35 -11.30
CA LYS A 511 21.68 24.44 -10.63
C LYS A 511 21.82 23.13 -11.37
N TYR A 512 20.73 22.66 -11.98
CA TYR A 512 20.68 21.38 -12.66
C TYR A 512 20.03 21.51 -14.03
N CYS A 513 20.35 20.60 -14.95
CA CYS A 513 19.69 20.52 -16.25
C CYS A 513 18.16 20.37 -16.12
N ASP A 514 17.68 19.67 -15.09
CA ASP A 514 16.26 19.48 -14.76
C ASP A 514 15.50 20.81 -14.59
N ASP A 515 16.17 21.89 -14.17
CA ASP A 515 15.54 23.20 -13.98
C ASP A 515 14.96 23.75 -15.30
N PHE A 516 15.59 23.47 -16.45
CA PHE A 516 15.04 23.83 -17.76
C PHE A 516 13.74 23.08 -18.04
N GLY A 517 13.73 21.77 -17.76
CA GLY A 517 12.57 20.93 -18.00
C GLY A 517 11.37 21.35 -17.16
N HIS A 518 11.59 21.58 -15.86
CA HIS A 518 10.55 22.08 -14.95
C HIS A 518 10.03 23.47 -15.34
N ARG A 519 10.91 24.37 -15.79
CA ARG A 519 10.50 25.71 -16.21
C ARG A 519 9.64 25.68 -17.47
N VAL A 520 10.05 24.91 -18.48
CA VAL A 520 9.27 24.75 -19.72
C VAL A 520 7.94 24.05 -19.43
N GLU A 521 7.94 22.98 -18.63
CA GLU A 521 6.71 22.27 -18.26
C GLU A 521 5.73 23.19 -17.55
N PHE A 522 6.18 23.95 -16.54
CA PHE A 522 5.35 24.93 -15.83
C PHE A 522 4.69 25.91 -16.80
N PHE A 523 5.46 26.56 -17.68
CA PHE A 523 4.91 27.59 -18.59
C PHE A 523 4.03 27.04 -19.70
N ARG A 524 4.22 25.79 -20.12
CA ARG A 524 3.45 25.20 -21.22
C ARG A 524 2.28 24.34 -20.77
N ARG A 525 2.26 23.83 -19.53
CA ARG A 525 1.18 23.00 -18.99
C ARG A 525 0.41 23.64 -17.85
N PHE A 526 1.12 24.31 -16.94
CA PHE A 526 0.58 24.76 -15.65
C PHE A 526 0.57 26.30 -15.53
N PHE A 527 0.48 26.96 -16.67
CA PHE A 527 0.29 28.40 -16.79
C PHE A 527 -0.69 28.67 -17.93
N PRO A 528 -1.57 29.69 -17.83
CA PRO A 528 -2.63 29.87 -18.82
C PRO A 528 -2.05 30.17 -20.21
N SER A 529 -2.41 29.38 -21.22
CA SER A 529 -1.96 29.60 -22.61
C SER A 529 -2.48 30.92 -23.19
N ASN A 530 -3.60 31.42 -22.68
CA ASN A 530 -4.17 32.73 -22.97
C ASN A 530 -3.99 33.71 -21.80
N TYR A 531 -2.80 33.73 -21.17
CA TYR A 531 -2.54 34.50 -19.96
C TYR A 531 -2.91 35.98 -20.04
N VAL A 532 -2.63 36.68 -21.15
CA VAL A 532 -2.99 38.10 -21.29
C VAL A 532 -4.50 38.34 -21.21
N GLU A 533 -5.29 37.46 -21.84
CA GLU A 533 -6.75 37.51 -21.78
C GLU A 533 -7.25 37.15 -20.38
N SER A 534 -6.63 36.16 -19.74
CA SER A 534 -6.95 35.76 -18.38
C SER A 534 -6.67 36.89 -17.39
N ALA A 535 -5.53 37.57 -17.49
CA ALA A 535 -5.18 38.71 -16.63
C ALA A 535 -6.15 39.89 -16.83
N GLN A 536 -6.53 40.18 -18.08
CA GLN A 536 -7.55 41.17 -18.41
C GLN A 536 -8.92 40.81 -17.81
N ARG A 537 -9.33 39.53 -17.89
CA ARG A 537 -10.57 39.04 -17.29
C ARG A 537 -10.54 39.19 -15.78
N VAL A 538 -9.48 38.72 -15.12
CA VAL A 538 -9.31 38.81 -13.66
C VAL A 538 -9.36 40.27 -13.20
N ALA A 539 -8.64 41.17 -13.84
CA ALA A 539 -8.66 42.59 -13.47
C ALA A 539 -10.04 43.25 -13.65
N ASN A 540 -10.83 42.82 -14.65
CA ASN A 540 -12.21 43.26 -14.80
C ASN A 540 -13.11 42.74 -13.66
N GLU A 541 -12.95 41.47 -13.28
CA GLU A 541 -13.68 40.85 -12.16
C GLU A 541 -13.37 41.53 -10.82
N GLU A 542 -12.14 42.04 -10.65
CA GLU A 542 -11.73 42.84 -9.48
C GLU A 542 -12.22 44.30 -9.52
N GLY A 543 -12.87 44.74 -10.60
CA GLY A 543 -13.41 46.10 -10.73
C GLY A 543 -12.32 47.17 -10.90
N VAL A 544 -11.17 46.81 -11.47
CA VAL A 544 -10.06 47.74 -11.68
C VAL A 544 -10.44 48.84 -12.68
N GLN A 545 -10.04 50.09 -12.39
CA GLN A 545 -10.32 51.25 -13.24
C GLN A 545 -9.62 51.15 -14.61
N ALA A 546 -10.19 51.78 -15.64
CA ALA A 546 -9.71 51.66 -17.03
C ALA A 546 -8.22 51.98 -17.23
N GLU A 547 -7.69 53.00 -16.53
CA GLU A 547 -6.26 53.36 -16.61
C GLU A 547 -5.35 52.26 -16.01
N GLU A 548 -5.74 51.72 -14.86
CA GLU A 548 -4.99 50.68 -14.16
C GLU A 548 -5.10 49.34 -14.90
N LEU A 549 -6.27 49.06 -15.48
CA LEU A 549 -6.48 47.91 -16.34
C LEU A 549 -5.52 47.91 -17.53
N ALA A 550 -5.33 49.06 -18.19
CA ALA A 550 -4.37 49.18 -19.28
C ALA A 550 -2.93 48.86 -18.84
N LYS A 551 -2.54 49.23 -17.60
CA LYS A 551 -1.24 48.89 -17.01
C LYS A 551 -1.10 47.39 -16.72
N ILE A 552 -2.14 46.76 -16.17
CA ILE A 552 -2.15 45.31 -15.91
C ILE A 552 -2.00 44.55 -17.23
N VAL A 553 -2.75 44.91 -18.27
CA VAL A 553 -2.65 44.28 -19.60
C VAL A 553 -1.27 44.45 -20.20
N ALA A 554 -0.68 45.66 -20.09
CA ALA A 554 0.67 45.92 -20.56
C ALA A 554 1.71 45.06 -19.80
N SER A 555 1.56 44.93 -18.47
CA SER A 555 2.41 44.06 -17.65
C SER A 555 2.26 42.59 -18.00
N ALA A 556 1.03 42.14 -18.27
CA ALA A 556 0.75 40.76 -18.68
C ALA A 556 1.39 40.45 -20.05
N LYS A 557 1.31 41.38 -21.02
CA LYS A 557 1.99 41.25 -22.32
C LYS A 557 3.51 41.19 -22.20
N ASP A 558 4.09 42.03 -21.35
CA ASP A 558 5.53 42.01 -21.06
C ASP A 558 5.96 40.68 -20.42
N LEU A 559 5.20 40.20 -19.42
CA LEU A 559 5.49 38.91 -18.78
C LEU A 559 5.37 37.76 -19.78
N GLN A 560 4.30 37.72 -20.59
CA GLN A 560 4.12 36.69 -21.62
C GLN A 560 5.30 36.67 -22.60
N SER A 561 5.75 37.85 -23.05
CA SER A 561 6.88 37.97 -23.98
C SER A 561 8.18 37.44 -23.37
N LYS A 562 8.42 37.70 -22.07
CA LYS A 562 9.56 37.15 -21.33
C LYS A 562 9.48 35.63 -21.17
N ILE A 563 8.27 35.11 -20.92
CA ILE A 563 8.02 33.67 -20.83
C ILE A 563 8.34 33.00 -22.17
N ASP A 564 7.80 33.49 -23.27
CA ASP A 564 8.02 32.89 -24.59
C ASP A 564 9.49 32.94 -25.01
N ALA A 565 10.18 34.06 -24.74
CA ALA A 565 11.61 34.17 -24.97
C ALA A 565 12.41 33.15 -24.13
N GLN A 566 12.09 33.03 -22.83
CA GLN A 566 12.80 32.09 -21.94
C GLN A 566 12.55 30.64 -22.33
N VAL A 567 11.33 30.27 -22.69
CA VAL A 567 11.01 28.89 -23.12
C VAL A 567 11.76 28.56 -24.41
N ALA A 568 11.83 29.48 -25.38
CA ALA A 568 12.60 29.26 -26.60
C ALA A 568 14.10 29.08 -26.31
N GLU A 569 14.67 29.91 -25.43
CA GLU A 569 16.06 29.79 -24.99
C GLU A 569 16.33 28.44 -24.31
N ASP A 570 15.44 28.01 -23.42
CA ASP A 570 15.59 26.76 -22.69
C ASP A 570 15.54 25.53 -23.59
N LEU A 571 14.62 25.52 -24.57
CA LEU A 571 14.51 24.44 -25.56
C LEU A 571 15.76 24.37 -26.45
N ASP A 572 16.28 25.50 -26.93
CA ASP A 572 17.53 25.57 -27.69
C ASP A 572 18.72 25.09 -26.85
N ARG A 573 18.78 25.53 -25.59
CA ARG A 573 19.83 25.10 -24.66
C ARG A 573 19.77 23.60 -24.38
N LEU A 574 18.60 23.03 -24.16
CA LEU A 574 18.42 21.59 -23.99
C LEU A 574 18.91 20.81 -25.22
N ARG A 575 18.65 21.27 -26.44
CA ARG A 575 19.19 20.64 -27.65
C ARG A 575 20.72 20.65 -27.68
N LYS A 576 21.34 21.76 -27.29
CA LYS A 576 22.81 21.91 -27.25
C LYS A 576 23.47 21.12 -26.13
N LEU A 577 22.75 20.85 -25.04
CA LEU A 577 23.23 20.06 -23.91
C LEU A 577 23.06 18.54 -24.09
N GLN A 578 22.34 18.08 -25.12
CA GLN A 578 22.18 16.66 -25.38
C GLN A 578 23.54 16.01 -25.63
N LEU A 579 23.85 14.95 -24.88
CA LEU A 579 25.08 14.18 -25.02
C LEU A 579 25.07 13.35 -26.31
N ASP A 580 26.25 12.90 -26.75
CA ASP A 580 26.40 12.11 -27.98
C ASP A 580 25.57 10.81 -27.97
N ASP A 581 25.34 10.24 -26.79
CA ASP A 581 24.52 9.04 -26.59
C ASP A 581 23.00 9.30 -26.59
N GLY A 582 22.60 10.57 -26.73
CA GLY A 582 21.21 11.03 -26.78
C GLY A 582 20.62 11.43 -25.44
N GLY A 583 21.31 11.22 -24.31
CA GLY A 583 20.81 11.56 -22.98
C GLY A 583 21.22 12.94 -22.49
N TRP A 584 20.81 13.27 -21.27
CA TRP A 584 21.23 14.48 -20.55
C TRP A 584 21.84 14.11 -19.20
N SER A 585 22.85 14.86 -18.77
CA SER A 585 23.40 14.78 -17.41
C SER A 585 22.79 15.88 -16.53
N PHE A 586 23.03 15.84 -15.22
CA PHE A 586 22.58 16.87 -14.29
C PHE A 586 23.23 18.24 -14.52
N ASP A 587 24.33 18.30 -15.26
CA ASP A 587 25.08 19.53 -15.46
C ASP A 587 24.33 20.49 -16.39
N PRO A 588 23.99 21.72 -15.94
CA PRO A 588 23.31 22.70 -16.79
C PRO A 588 24.22 23.30 -17.89
N GLY A 589 25.51 22.93 -17.91
CA GLY A 589 26.52 23.33 -18.87
C GLY A 589 26.98 24.77 -18.72
N VAL A 590 28.23 25.03 -19.11
CA VAL A 590 28.82 26.37 -19.14
C VAL A 590 28.84 26.87 -20.58
N LYS A 591 28.26 28.06 -20.81
CA LYS A 591 28.26 28.71 -22.11
C LYS A 591 29.69 29.08 -22.50
N GLN A 592 30.08 28.75 -23.73
CA GLN A 592 31.37 29.08 -24.32
C GLN A 592 31.26 30.35 -25.18
N ASP A 593 32.40 30.93 -25.54
CA ASP A 593 32.49 32.15 -26.36
C ASP A 593 31.87 31.98 -27.76
N ASP A 594 31.88 30.76 -28.30
CA ASP A 594 31.28 30.39 -29.59
C ASP A 594 29.75 30.14 -29.51
N GLY A 595 29.15 30.30 -28.33
CA GLY A 595 27.72 30.07 -28.09
C GLY A 595 27.33 28.60 -27.89
N SER A 596 28.29 27.67 -27.92
CA SER A 596 28.09 26.28 -27.50
C SER A 596 28.04 26.17 -25.97
N TYR A 597 27.67 24.98 -25.48
CA TYR A 597 27.68 24.66 -24.06
C TYR A 597 28.54 23.44 -23.80
N THR A 598 29.39 23.53 -22.78
CA THR A 598 30.22 22.39 -22.35
C THR A 598 29.69 21.87 -21.02
N THR A 599 29.32 20.59 -20.99
CA THR A 599 29.04 19.84 -19.76
C THR A 599 30.32 19.20 -19.22
N GLN A 600 30.53 19.30 -17.91
CA GLN A 600 31.57 18.59 -17.16
C GLN A 600 31.20 17.11 -17.02
N SER A 601 29.92 16.80 -16.78
CA SER A 601 29.43 15.41 -16.76
C SER A 601 29.00 14.93 -18.14
N LYS A 602 29.61 13.83 -18.60
CA LYS A 602 29.29 13.14 -19.86
C LYS A 602 28.46 11.87 -19.65
N THR A 603 27.90 11.68 -18.46
CA THR A 603 27.07 10.52 -18.14
C THR A 603 25.60 10.94 -18.09
N ALA A 604 24.81 10.37 -19.00
CA ALA A 604 23.36 10.54 -18.99
C ALA A 604 22.74 9.96 -17.70
N ASP A 605 21.75 10.66 -17.15
CA ASP A 605 20.94 10.19 -16.03
C ASP A 605 19.44 10.19 -16.42
N PRO A 606 18.63 9.24 -15.93
CA PRO A 606 17.21 9.19 -16.25
C PRO A 606 16.42 10.44 -15.89
N SER A 607 16.69 11.14 -14.78
CA SER A 607 15.90 12.33 -14.39
C SER A 607 16.07 13.51 -15.36
N PRO A 608 17.29 14.01 -15.64
CA PRO A 608 17.50 15.07 -16.64
C PRO A 608 17.07 14.65 -18.04
N THR A 609 17.29 13.38 -18.41
CA THR A 609 16.84 12.88 -19.71
C THR A 609 15.32 12.93 -19.83
N SER A 610 14.60 12.51 -18.79
CA SER A 610 13.14 12.50 -18.77
C SER A 610 12.55 13.90 -18.74
N THR A 611 13.07 14.79 -17.89
CA THR A 611 12.59 16.18 -17.79
C THR A 611 12.84 16.97 -19.08
N ALA A 612 13.95 16.74 -19.77
CA ALA A 612 14.19 17.30 -21.11
C ALA A 612 13.18 16.80 -22.15
N ILE A 613 12.90 15.49 -22.16
CA ILE A 613 11.89 14.89 -23.07
C ILE A 613 10.49 15.44 -22.78
N ILE A 614 10.13 15.59 -21.50
CA ILE A 614 8.86 16.20 -21.04
C ILE A 614 8.76 17.66 -21.51
N ALA A 615 9.86 18.42 -21.44
CA ALA A 615 9.91 19.81 -21.92
C ALA A 615 9.60 19.92 -23.42
N PHE A 616 10.24 19.08 -24.23
CA PHE A 616 9.97 19.03 -25.67
C PHE A 616 8.51 18.63 -25.96
N HIS A 617 7.98 17.65 -25.22
CA HIS A 617 6.59 17.24 -25.37
C HIS A 617 5.62 18.37 -24.98
N ALA A 618 5.88 19.08 -23.88
CA ALA A 618 5.10 20.23 -23.45
C ALA A 618 5.13 21.39 -24.46
N ALA A 619 6.23 21.52 -25.21
CA ALA A 619 6.35 22.47 -26.32
C ALA A 619 5.72 22.01 -27.65
N GLY A 620 5.08 20.83 -27.69
CA GLY A 620 4.44 20.29 -28.88
C GLY A 620 5.41 19.69 -29.91
N ILE A 621 6.65 19.38 -29.51
CA ILE A 621 7.64 18.75 -30.39
C ILE A 621 7.35 17.25 -30.49
N PRO A 622 7.25 16.67 -31.70
CA PRO A 622 6.85 15.29 -31.89
C PRO A 622 7.99 14.28 -31.62
N LYS A 623 7.63 13.00 -31.45
CA LYS A 623 8.58 11.91 -31.10
C LYS A 623 9.61 11.59 -32.20
N ASP A 624 9.34 11.98 -33.43
CA ASP A 624 10.23 11.80 -34.59
C ASP A 624 11.26 12.93 -34.74
N ASP A 625 11.16 13.99 -33.93
CA ASP A 625 12.23 14.99 -33.82
C ASP A 625 13.55 14.28 -33.43
N PRO A 626 14.67 14.54 -34.14
CA PRO A 626 15.92 13.80 -33.92
C PRO A 626 16.46 13.90 -32.49
N THR A 627 16.27 15.02 -31.79
CA THR A 627 16.68 15.18 -30.39
C THR A 627 15.80 14.31 -29.49
N VAL A 628 14.48 14.36 -29.69
CA VAL A 628 13.51 13.58 -28.89
C VAL A 628 13.69 12.09 -29.10
N ALA A 629 13.79 11.63 -30.35
CA ALA A 629 13.95 10.22 -30.69
C ALA A 629 15.22 9.61 -30.06
N LYS A 630 16.35 10.34 -30.10
CA LYS A 630 17.60 9.94 -29.43
C LYS A 630 17.42 9.88 -27.91
N GLY A 631 16.74 10.86 -27.32
CA GLY A 631 16.41 10.90 -25.90
C GLY A 631 15.59 9.70 -25.46
N ILE A 632 14.50 9.39 -26.17
CA ILE A 632 13.63 8.23 -25.91
C ILE A 632 14.44 6.94 -25.99
N LYS A 633 15.22 6.76 -27.06
CA LYS A 633 16.07 5.57 -27.24
C LYS A 633 17.06 5.41 -26.07
N LYS A 634 17.69 6.50 -25.65
CA LYS A 634 18.62 6.48 -24.52
C LYS A 634 17.91 6.17 -23.21
N LEU A 635 16.74 6.76 -22.97
CA LEU A 635 15.95 6.53 -21.76
C LEU A 635 15.52 5.06 -21.63
N LEU A 636 15.06 4.44 -22.72
CA LEU A 636 14.74 3.01 -22.76
C LEU A 636 15.96 2.13 -22.44
N ALA A 637 17.12 2.47 -23.01
CA ALA A 637 18.37 1.75 -22.75
C ALA A 637 18.89 1.90 -21.31
N MET A 638 18.44 2.91 -20.56
CA MET A 638 18.78 3.10 -19.14
C MET A 638 17.87 2.32 -18.19
N GLN A 639 16.80 1.68 -18.68
CA GLN A 639 15.90 0.89 -17.83
C GLN A 639 16.64 -0.32 -17.26
N LYS A 640 16.56 -0.51 -15.94
CA LYS A 640 17.15 -1.66 -15.25
C LYS A 640 16.30 -2.93 -15.50
N PRO A 641 16.86 -4.14 -15.36
CA PRO A 641 16.11 -5.39 -15.48
C PRO A 641 14.76 -5.42 -14.75
N THR A 642 14.71 -4.86 -13.54
CA THR A 642 13.51 -4.79 -12.71
C THR A 642 12.43 -3.85 -13.20
N GLY A 643 12.73 -2.98 -14.18
CA GLY A 643 11.80 -1.99 -14.71
C GLY A 643 12.03 -0.57 -14.20
N MET A 644 12.80 -0.39 -13.13
CA MET A 644 13.13 0.95 -12.60
C MET A 644 14.14 1.70 -13.49
N TRP A 645 14.16 3.02 -13.34
CA TRP A 645 15.23 3.88 -13.84
C TRP A 645 16.01 4.48 -12.68
N LYS A 646 17.33 4.22 -12.64
CA LYS A 646 18.21 4.72 -11.58
C LYS A 646 19.67 4.74 -12.03
N VAL A 647 20.34 5.88 -11.84
CA VAL A 647 21.80 6.02 -11.96
C VAL A 647 22.38 6.74 -10.74
N ALA A 648 22.17 8.05 -10.59
CA ALA A 648 22.80 8.83 -9.50
C ALA A 648 22.04 8.79 -8.16
N SER A 649 20.70 8.68 -8.20
CA SER A 649 19.85 8.74 -7.00
C SER A 649 20.10 7.59 -6.03
N LYS A 650 19.83 7.80 -4.73
CA LYS A 650 19.90 6.72 -3.73
C LYS A 650 18.82 5.64 -3.93
N THR A 651 17.65 6.05 -4.42
CA THR A 651 16.47 5.21 -4.72
C THR A 651 15.96 5.51 -6.12
N GLY A 652 15.42 4.52 -6.82
CA GLY A 652 14.91 4.68 -8.19
C GLY A 652 13.56 5.38 -8.33
N PHE A 653 12.89 5.76 -7.23
CA PHE A 653 11.48 6.16 -7.25
C PHE A 653 11.18 7.43 -8.07
N VAL A 654 11.88 8.54 -7.81
CA VAL A 654 11.65 9.82 -8.51
C VAL A 654 12.05 9.73 -9.99
N SER A 655 13.23 9.17 -10.26
CA SER A 655 13.75 8.98 -11.62
C SER A 655 12.86 8.06 -12.46
N THR A 656 12.33 6.99 -11.86
CA THR A 656 11.33 6.12 -12.51
C THR A 656 10.05 6.88 -12.82
N SER A 657 9.56 7.70 -11.90
CA SER A 657 8.36 8.49 -12.13
C SER A 657 8.51 9.48 -13.27
N TYR A 658 9.64 10.18 -13.38
CA TYR A 658 9.92 11.02 -14.55
C TYR A 658 10.02 10.22 -15.84
N ALA A 659 10.64 9.04 -15.82
CA ALA A 659 10.73 8.19 -17.01
C ALA A 659 9.34 7.70 -17.47
N LEU A 660 8.49 7.27 -16.53
CA LEU A 660 7.10 6.91 -16.78
C LEU A 660 6.33 8.06 -17.42
N HIS A 661 6.48 9.27 -16.87
CA HIS A 661 5.88 10.51 -17.37
C HIS A 661 6.34 10.89 -18.78
N ALA A 662 7.63 10.72 -19.08
CA ALA A 662 8.19 11.05 -20.38
C ALA A 662 7.73 10.06 -21.46
N LEU A 663 7.82 8.76 -21.17
CA LEU A 663 7.48 7.71 -22.13
C LEU A 663 5.97 7.63 -22.37
N SER A 664 5.14 7.60 -21.32
CA SER A 664 3.68 7.50 -21.49
C SER A 664 3.09 8.63 -22.34
N ARG A 665 3.62 9.86 -22.21
CA ARG A 665 3.17 11.03 -22.99
C ARG A 665 3.38 10.86 -24.50
N TYR A 666 4.50 10.28 -24.92
CA TYR A 666 4.76 10.02 -26.34
C TYR A 666 4.16 8.69 -26.85
N PHE A 667 3.81 7.80 -25.93
CA PHE A 667 3.27 6.47 -26.22
C PHE A 667 2.02 6.18 -25.37
N PRO A 668 0.93 6.96 -25.55
CA PRO A 668 -0.33 6.66 -24.87
C PRO A 668 -0.89 5.32 -25.37
N VAL A 669 -1.77 4.72 -24.58
CA VAL A 669 -2.47 3.47 -24.94
C VAL A 669 -3.98 3.68 -24.83
N ASP A 670 -4.74 2.87 -25.55
CA ASP A 670 -6.17 2.81 -25.32
C ASP A 670 -6.42 2.10 -23.98
N PRO A 671 -7.26 2.68 -23.09
CA PRO A 671 -7.63 2.02 -21.86
C PRO A 671 -8.34 0.69 -22.15
N PRO A 672 -8.13 -0.35 -21.33
CA PRO A 672 -8.86 -1.61 -21.47
C PRO A 672 -10.37 -1.36 -21.45
N ASN A 673 -11.07 -1.94 -22.42
CA ASN A 673 -12.53 -1.91 -22.48
C ASN A 673 -13.06 -3.30 -22.16
N TYR A 674 -13.68 -3.46 -21.00
CA TYR A 674 -14.27 -4.72 -20.55
C TYR A 674 -15.71 -4.83 -21.05
N ALA A 675 -16.12 -5.99 -21.56
CA ALA A 675 -17.53 -6.20 -21.92
C ALA A 675 -18.40 -6.28 -20.65
N ASP A 676 -19.66 -5.82 -20.72
CA ASP A 676 -20.55 -5.77 -19.55
C ASP A 676 -20.82 -7.16 -18.93
N ASN A 677 -20.81 -8.20 -19.76
CA ASN A 677 -21.01 -9.59 -19.36
C ASN A 677 -19.69 -10.36 -19.14
N GLN A 678 -18.53 -9.70 -19.21
CA GLN A 678 -17.23 -10.37 -19.19
C GLN A 678 -16.99 -11.21 -17.93
N PHE A 679 -17.51 -10.78 -16.79
CA PHE A 679 -17.32 -11.43 -15.49
C PHE A 679 -18.59 -12.07 -14.94
N ASN A 680 -19.60 -12.27 -15.79
CA ASN A 680 -20.79 -13.03 -15.41
C ASN A 680 -20.41 -14.47 -15.08
N ALA A 681 -21.08 -15.05 -14.10
CA ALA A 681 -20.88 -16.45 -13.73
C ALA A 681 -21.14 -17.38 -14.92
N ILE A 682 -20.24 -18.33 -15.14
CA ILE A 682 -20.38 -19.39 -16.14
C ILE A 682 -20.94 -20.64 -15.45
N GLU A 683 -21.73 -21.41 -16.18
CA GLU A 683 -22.31 -22.66 -15.67
C GLU A 683 -21.22 -23.70 -15.39
N ASN A 684 -21.30 -24.38 -14.24
CA ASN A 684 -20.34 -25.41 -13.80
C ASN A 684 -18.88 -24.91 -13.67
N GLU A 685 -18.66 -23.64 -13.33
CA GLU A 685 -17.32 -23.15 -12.94
C GLU A 685 -16.79 -23.93 -11.73
N SER A 686 -15.50 -24.28 -11.77
CA SER A 686 -14.81 -24.76 -10.56
C SER A 686 -14.66 -23.63 -9.54
N LEU A 687 -14.35 -23.98 -8.29
CA LEU A 687 -14.06 -23.00 -7.25
C LEU A 687 -12.91 -22.06 -7.68
N VAL A 688 -11.82 -22.62 -8.21
CA VAL A 688 -10.65 -21.85 -8.63
C VAL A 688 -10.99 -20.89 -9.78
N GLN A 689 -11.81 -21.33 -10.76
CA GLN A 689 -12.29 -20.48 -11.84
C GLN A 689 -13.18 -19.34 -11.33
N THR A 690 -14.05 -19.63 -10.35
CA THR A 690 -14.90 -18.63 -9.70
C THR A 690 -14.05 -17.59 -8.98
N ILE A 691 -13.06 -18.02 -8.19
CA ILE A 691 -12.13 -17.12 -7.49
C ILE A 691 -11.41 -16.22 -8.50
N ARG A 692 -10.84 -16.80 -9.57
CA ARG A 692 -10.17 -16.02 -10.62
C ARG A 692 -11.10 -15.00 -11.26
N ARG A 693 -12.32 -15.38 -11.64
CA ARG A 693 -13.28 -14.46 -12.27
C ARG A 693 -13.61 -13.28 -11.36
N VAL A 694 -13.86 -13.53 -10.07
CA VAL A 694 -14.18 -12.48 -9.09
C VAL A 694 -12.94 -11.62 -8.79
N HIS A 695 -11.76 -12.23 -8.69
CA HIS A 695 -10.48 -11.52 -8.59
C HIS A 695 -10.26 -10.58 -9.77
N ASP A 696 -10.34 -11.10 -11.00
CA ASP A 696 -10.08 -10.36 -12.24
C ASP A 696 -11.08 -9.21 -12.40
N ALA A 697 -12.34 -9.40 -11.99
CA ALA A 697 -13.32 -8.32 -11.89
C ALA A 697 -12.90 -7.27 -10.86
N SER A 698 -12.44 -7.68 -9.66
CA SER A 698 -12.10 -6.79 -8.54
C SER A 698 -10.95 -5.82 -8.87
N VAL A 699 -10.00 -6.26 -9.71
CA VAL A 699 -8.86 -5.45 -10.15
C VAL A 699 -9.21 -4.48 -11.29
N THR A 700 -10.40 -4.57 -11.89
CA THR A 700 -10.84 -3.53 -12.85
C THR A 700 -11.19 -2.22 -12.15
N GLY A 701 -11.73 -2.30 -10.93
CA GLY A 701 -12.28 -1.16 -10.20
C GLY A 701 -13.51 -0.51 -10.87
N ASP A 702 -14.11 -1.14 -11.89
CA ASP A 702 -15.22 -0.58 -12.64
C ASP A 702 -16.55 -0.78 -11.88
N PRO A 703 -17.26 0.31 -11.51
CA PRO A 703 -18.54 0.25 -10.81
C PRO A 703 -19.62 -0.58 -11.51
N LYS A 704 -19.53 -0.81 -12.82
CA LYS A 704 -20.54 -1.62 -13.53
C LYS A 704 -20.58 -3.08 -13.10
N PHE A 705 -19.48 -3.60 -12.52
CA PHE A 705 -19.40 -4.98 -12.04
C PHE A 705 -19.83 -5.17 -10.58
N VAL A 706 -20.43 -4.16 -9.94
CA VAL A 706 -20.92 -4.27 -8.56
C VAL A 706 -21.84 -5.47 -8.36
N SER A 707 -22.72 -5.80 -9.33
CA SER A 707 -23.60 -6.96 -9.22
C SER A 707 -22.82 -8.29 -9.15
N VAL A 708 -21.71 -8.42 -9.87
CA VAL A 708 -20.85 -9.61 -9.83
C VAL A 708 -20.35 -9.86 -8.40
N PHE A 709 -19.97 -8.80 -7.69
CA PHE A 709 -19.49 -8.92 -6.31
C PHE A 709 -20.64 -9.13 -5.32
N LEU A 710 -21.81 -8.54 -5.55
CA LEU A 710 -22.99 -8.79 -4.70
C LEU A 710 -23.43 -10.25 -4.78
N ASP A 711 -23.42 -10.84 -5.98
CA ASP A 711 -23.72 -12.26 -6.17
C ASP A 711 -22.65 -13.15 -5.52
N ALA A 712 -21.37 -12.80 -5.70
CA ALA A 712 -20.24 -13.53 -5.11
C ALA A 712 -20.18 -13.41 -3.57
N ALA A 713 -20.77 -12.38 -2.97
CA ALA A 713 -20.80 -12.18 -1.53
C ALA A 713 -21.66 -13.23 -0.79
N ASP A 714 -22.53 -13.95 -1.49
CA ASP A 714 -23.36 -15.02 -0.92
C ASP A 714 -22.81 -16.43 -1.22
N HIS A 715 -21.60 -16.55 -1.78
CA HIS A 715 -20.99 -17.83 -2.15
C HIS A 715 -20.52 -18.65 -0.93
N ASP A 716 -20.55 -19.99 -1.03
CA ASP A 716 -20.20 -20.90 0.08
C ASP A 716 -18.73 -20.79 0.54
N SER A 717 -17.80 -20.70 -0.42
CA SER A 717 -16.37 -20.50 -0.14
C SER A 717 -16.06 -19.10 0.38
N ALA A 718 -15.31 -19.03 1.49
CA ALA A 718 -14.86 -17.76 2.05
C ALA A 718 -13.87 -17.01 1.13
N PHE A 719 -13.10 -17.71 0.29
CA PHE A 719 -12.18 -17.06 -0.66
C PHE A 719 -12.92 -16.28 -1.76
N VAL A 720 -14.05 -16.79 -2.22
CA VAL A 720 -14.90 -16.07 -3.19
C VAL A 720 -15.51 -14.82 -2.54
N ARG A 721 -16.04 -14.96 -1.32
CA ARG A 721 -16.58 -13.82 -0.56
C ARG A 721 -15.52 -12.79 -0.21
N TYR A 722 -14.29 -13.22 0.07
CA TYR A 722 -13.14 -12.34 0.27
C TYR A 722 -12.91 -11.42 -0.94
N TRP A 723 -12.78 -12.00 -2.15
CA TRP A 723 -12.61 -11.20 -3.37
C TRP A 723 -13.84 -10.38 -3.72
N ALA A 724 -15.04 -10.83 -3.35
CA ALA A 724 -16.25 -10.02 -3.43
C ALA A 724 -16.12 -8.74 -2.57
N MET A 725 -15.69 -8.86 -1.30
CA MET A 725 -15.47 -7.70 -0.43
C MET A 725 -14.39 -6.76 -0.96
N ILE A 726 -13.30 -7.32 -1.51
CA ILE A 726 -12.28 -6.52 -2.20
C ILE A 726 -12.89 -5.76 -3.38
N GLY A 727 -13.71 -6.40 -4.22
CA GLY A 727 -14.39 -5.81 -5.36
C GLY A 727 -15.43 -4.72 -5.00
N LEU A 728 -16.21 -4.94 -3.94
CA LEU A 728 -17.14 -3.95 -3.42
C LEU A 728 -16.41 -2.71 -2.86
N GLY A 729 -15.34 -2.93 -2.10
CA GLY A 729 -14.46 -1.85 -1.63
C GLY A 729 -13.74 -1.13 -2.77
N ALA A 730 -13.41 -1.87 -3.83
CA ALA A 730 -12.73 -1.37 -5.01
C ALA A 730 -13.58 -0.37 -5.80
N THR A 731 -14.87 -0.66 -5.93
CA THR A 731 -15.84 0.17 -6.66
C THR A 731 -16.43 1.28 -5.80
N ALA A 732 -16.50 1.07 -4.47
CA ALA A 732 -16.91 2.04 -3.46
C ALA A 732 -18.25 2.76 -3.76
N THR A 733 -19.25 1.99 -4.19
CA THR A 733 -20.60 2.49 -4.57
C THR A 733 -21.64 2.32 -3.45
N GLY A 734 -22.80 2.98 -3.62
CA GLY A 734 -23.97 2.82 -2.74
C GLY A 734 -24.45 1.37 -2.61
N GLY A 735 -24.72 0.71 -3.74
CA GLY A 735 -25.15 -0.71 -3.74
C GLY A 735 -24.10 -1.65 -3.14
N GLY A 736 -22.81 -1.28 -3.21
CA GLY A 736 -21.77 -2.07 -2.58
C GLY A 736 -21.72 -1.99 -1.06
N ALA A 737 -22.23 -0.92 -0.44
CA ALA A 737 -22.26 -0.80 1.02
C ALA A 737 -23.14 -1.88 1.67
N ASP A 738 -24.21 -2.32 1.02
CA ASP A 738 -25.08 -3.40 1.54
C ASP A 738 -24.37 -4.75 1.53
N GLY A 739 -23.64 -5.06 0.45
CA GLY A 739 -22.82 -6.28 0.38
C GLY A 739 -21.67 -6.26 1.40
N LEU A 740 -21.02 -5.11 1.57
CA LEU A 740 -19.96 -4.96 2.58
C LEU A 740 -20.51 -5.12 4.01
N ALA A 741 -21.75 -4.67 4.28
CA ALA A 741 -22.39 -4.89 5.58
C ALA A 741 -22.61 -6.37 5.89
N LYS A 742 -22.97 -7.19 4.88
CA LYS A 742 -23.00 -8.65 5.04
C LYS A 742 -21.60 -9.18 5.38
N GLY A 743 -20.57 -8.68 4.70
CA GLY A 743 -19.18 -9.03 4.97
C GLY A 743 -18.70 -8.69 6.38
N ILE A 744 -19.16 -7.57 6.98
CA ILE A 744 -18.87 -7.20 8.39
C ILE A 744 -19.44 -8.25 9.36
N GLN A 745 -20.57 -8.86 9.01
CA GLN A 745 -21.24 -9.92 9.78
C GLN A 745 -20.75 -11.33 9.42
N ASP A 746 -19.80 -11.46 8.49
CA ASP A 746 -19.37 -12.77 8.00
C ASP A 746 -18.77 -13.60 9.12
N HIS A 747 -19.05 -14.91 9.10
CA HIS A 747 -18.48 -15.80 10.09
C HIS A 747 -16.96 -15.94 9.93
N SER A 748 -16.44 -15.79 8.71
CA SER A 748 -15.04 -16.00 8.38
C SER A 748 -14.21 -14.74 8.57
N LYS A 749 -13.09 -14.88 9.30
CA LYS A 749 -12.24 -13.74 9.66
C LYS A 749 -11.66 -13.02 8.44
N LEU A 750 -11.15 -13.73 7.42
CA LEU A 750 -10.66 -13.10 6.19
C LEU A 750 -11.71 -12.23 5.48
N VAL A 751 -12.98 -12.66 5.50
CA VAL A 751 -14.05 -11.91 4.85
C VAL A 751 -14.33 -10.64 5.63
N ARG A 752 -14.33 -10.70 6.97
CA ARG A 752 -14.43 -9.50 7.82
C ARG A 752 -13.21 -8.57 7.67
N GLU A 753 -12.00 -9.11 7.50
CA GLU A 753 -10.79 -8.29 7.22
C GLU A 753 -10.95 -7.52 5.90
N ALA A 754 -11.39 -8.18 4.82
CA ALA A 754 -11.66 -7.50 3.56
C ALA A 754 -12.87 -6.54 3.63
N ALA A 755 -13.92 -6.92 4.37
CA ALA A 755 -15.15 -6.15 4.47
C ALA A 755 -14.93 -4.82 5.21
N HIS A 756 -14.23 -4.79 6.34
CA HIS A 756 -14.01 -3.52 7.04
C HIS A 756 -13.10 -2.58 6.24
N TRP A 757 -12.09 -3.11 5.53
CA TRP A 757 -11.30 -2.32 4.56
C TRP A 757 -12.21 -1.74 3.46
N GLY A 758 -13.08 -2.56 2.88
CA GLY A 758 -13.96 -2.18 1.79
C GLY A 758 -15.01 -1.16 2.24
N PHE A 759 -15.62 -1.38 3.41
CA PHE A 759 -16.59 -0.46 4.02
C PHE A 759 -15.94 0.90 4.26
N ARG A 760 -14.68 0.94 4.74
CA ARG A 760 -13.93 2.18 4.86
C ARG A 760 -13.83 2.93 3.52
N GLN A 761 -13.63 2.23 2.40
CA GLN A 761 -13.59 2.91 1.09
C GLN A 761 -14.92 3.59 0.75
N THR A 762 -16.06 2.96 1.05
CA THR A 762 -17.40 3.57 0.87
C THR A 762 -17.65 4.73 1.84
N LEU A 763 -17.20 4.62 3.09
CA LEU A 763 -17.32 5.70 4.08
C LEU A 763 -16.50 6.94 3.68
N ILE A 764 -15.33 6.77 3.06
CA ILE A 764 -14.55 7.91 2.52
C ILE A 764 -15.29 8.61 1.37
N ASN A 765 -16.16 7.88 0.66
CA ASN A 765 -17.12 8.42 -0.30
C ASN A 765 -18.39 9.00 0.34
N ASP A 766 -18.48 9.02 1.67
CA ASP A 766 -19.62 9.53 2.45
C ASP A 766 -20.91 8.70 2.24
N ILE A 767 -20.74 7.39 2.07
CA ILE A 767 -21.78 6.40 1.81
C ILE A 767 -21.75 5.33 2.92
N GLY A 768 -22.91 4.98 3.49
CA GLY A 768 -23.05 3.83 4.40
C GLY A 768 -22.99 4.14 5.90
N TRP A 769 -23.04 5.42 6.32
CA TRP A 769 -22.93 5.81 7.73
C TRP A 769 -23.94 5.15 8.67
N ASN A 770 -25.24 5.24 8.36
CA ASN A 770 -26.26 4.64 9.22
C ASN A 770 -26.06 3.13 9.34
N ARG A 771 -25.71 2.47 8.23
CA ARG A 771 -25.45 1.03 8.20
C ARG A 771 -24.29 0.63 9.10
N ILE A 772 -23.17 1.38 9.08
CA ILE A 772 -22.03 1.08 9.96
C ILE A 772 -22.33 1.42 11.43
N PHE A 773 -23.13 2.45 11.70
CA PHE A 773 -23.57 2.79 13.07
C PHE A 773 -24.52 1.75 13.66
N ASP A 774 -25.41 1.18 12.84
CA ASP A 774 -26.27 0.06 13.22
C ASP A 774 -25.41 -1.19 13.53
N LEU A 775 -24.46 -1.52 12.65
CA LEU A 775 -23.55 -2.66 12.85
C LEU A 775 -22.64 -2.50 14.08
N ALA A 776 -22.24 -1.27 14.39
CA ALA A 776 -21.48 -0.95 15.61
C ALA A 776 -22.29 -1.14 16.90
N GLN A 777 -23.60 -1.36 16.80
CA GLN A 777 -24.53 -1.61 17.90
C GLN A 777 -25.18 -3.01 17.82
N ASP A 778 -24.71 -3.86 16.90
CA ASP A 778 -25.21 -5.23 16.71
C ASP A 778 -25.05 -6.09 17.98
N GLU A 779 -25.89 -7.11 18.17
CA GLU A 779 -25.78 -8.00 19.32
C GLU A 779 -24.52 -8.88 19.27
N ASN A 780 -23.97 -9.12 18.08
CA ASN A 780 -22.78 -9.94 17.86
C ASN A 780 -21.47 -9.14 18.08
N ASP A 781 -20.64 -9.61 19.01
CA ASP A 781 -19.37 -8.94 19.36
C ASP A 781 -18.41 -8.77 18.18
N ARG A 782 -18.26 -9.79 17.33
CA ARG A 782 -17.35 -9.76 16.16
C ARG A 782 -17.85 -8.81 15.07
N THR A 783 -19.17 -8.66 14.95
CA THR A 783 -19.79 -7.68 14.06
C THR A 783 -19.48 -6.26 14.55
N ARG A 784 -19.72 -5.98 15.84
CA ARG A 784 -19.39 -4.68 16.44
C ARG A 784 -17.90 -4.37 16.32
N GLU A 785 -17.02 -5.35 16.59
CA GLU A 785 -15.57 -5.19 16.44
C GLU A 785 -15.20 -4.77 15.02
N SER A 786 -15.68 -5.52 14.02
CA SER A 786 -15.39 -5.26 12.61
C SER A 786 -15.95 -3.91 12.15
N ALA A 787 -17.13 -3.52 12.66
CA ALA A 787 -17.73 -2.21 12.39
C ALA A 787 -16.88 -1.06 12.98
N ILE A 788 -16.43 -1.18 14.23
CA ILE A 788 -15.56 -0.18 14.85
C ILE A 788 -14.19 -0.11 14.16
N ARG A 789 -13.65 -1.23 13.66
CA ARG A 789 -12.42 -1.25 12.82
C ARG A 789 -12.60 -0.49 11.51
N ALA A 790 -13.80 -0.52 10.90
CA ALA A 790 -14.07 0.28 9.71
C ALA A 790 -14.00 1.80 10.00
N LEU A 791 -14.36 2.22 11.22
CA LEU A 791 -14.30 3.61 11.69
C LEU A 791 -12.89 4.10 12.05
N PHE A 792 -11.86 3.25 11.98
CA PHE A 792 -10.47 3.68 12.09
C PHE A 792 -10.05 4.46 10.82
N MET A 793 -10.28 5.78 10.83
CA MET A 793 -10.19 6.62 9.63
C MET A 793 -9.42 7.92 9.87
N GLU A 794 -8.53 8.27 8.94
CA GLU A 794 -7.81 9.54 8.89
C GLU A 794 -8.41 10.40 7.76
N VAL A 795 -9.51 11.11 8.06
CA VAL A 795 -10.33 11.83 7.07
C VAL A 795 -10.91 13.15 7.60
N ASP A 796 -11.12 14.11 6.70
CA ASP A 796 -11.78 15.40 7.00
C ASP A 796 -13.29 15.28 6.70
N SER A 797 -14.13 15.42 7.72
CA SER A 797 -15.59 15.47 7.57
C SER A 797 -16.15 16.89 7.57
N VAL A 798 -15.35 17.87 8.01
CA VAL A 798 -15.80 19.23 8.29
C VAL A 798 -15.79 20.06 7.02
N MET A 799 -14.64 20.20 6.35
CA MET A 799 -14.53 21.06 5.17
C MET A 799 -15.27 20.48 3.95
N PRO A 800 -15.28 19.15 3.72
CA PRO A 800 -16.10 18.58 2.66
C PRO A 800 -17.61 18.65 2.91
N GLY A 801 -18.04 18.90 4.16
CA GLY A 801 -19.44 18.82 4.57
C GLY A 801 -19.98 17.40 4.39
N SER A 802 -19.55 16.49 5.27
CA SER A 802 -20.04 15.11 5.30
C SER A 802 -21.52 15.04 5.71
N ASN A 803 -22.23 14.04 5.18
CA ASN A 803 -23.59 13.68 5.57
C ASN A 803 -23.67 13.00 6.95
N MET A 804 -22.54 12.56 7.49
CA MET A 804 -22.45 11.89 8.78
C MET A 804 -22.80 12.83 9.95
N SER A 805 -23.59 12.34 10.90
CA SER A 805 -23.76 12.99 12.20
C SER A 805 -22.52 12.79 13.07
N LEU A 806 -21.77 13.86 13.33
CA LEU A 806 -20.65 13.84 14.27
C LEU A 806 -21.09 13.56 15.72
N GLU A 807 -22.33 13.92 16.06
CA GLU A 807 -22.92 13.59 17.35
C GLU A 807 -23.17 12.08 17.47
N GLU A 808 -23.76 11.48 16.44
CA GLU A 808 -24.01 10.04 16.40
C GLU A 808 -22.70 9.24 16.39
N LEU A 809 -21.72 9.65 15.59
CA LEU A 809 -20.38 9.05 15.61
C LEU A 809 -19.76 9.12 17.02
N ALA A 810 -19.85 10.28 17.69
CA ALA A 810 -19.34 10.43 19.05
C ALA A 810 -20.08 9.54 20.05
N ASN A 811 -21.40 9.37 19.90
CA ASN A 811 -22.20 8.48 20.73
C ASN A 811 -21.83 7.01 20.50
N VAL A 812 -21.68 6.57 19.24
CA VAL A 812 -21.26 5.22 18.88
C VAL A 812 -19.89 4.90 19.47
N LEU A 813 -18.89 5.76 19.21
CA LEU A 813 -17.54 5.58 19.73
C LEU A 813 -17.47 5.68 21.26
N GLY A 814 -18.21 6.64 21.83
CA GLY A 814 -18.30 6.82 23.27
C GLY A 814 -18.91 5.61 23.97
N ASN A 815 -19.99 5.04 23.42
CA ASN A 815 -20.62 3.83 23.92
C ASN A 815 -19.71 2.60 23.75
N ALA A 816 -19.11 2.43 22.56
CA ALA A 816 -18.18 1.34 22.27
C ALA A 816 -16.97 1.34 23.22
N MET A 817 -16.45 2.52 23.56
CA MET A 817 -15.35 2.70 24.50
C MET A 817 -15.77 2.49 25.97
N ASN A 818 -16.98 2.93 26.34
CA ASN A 818 -17.38 3.03 27.75
C ASN A 818 -18.24 1.86 28.27
N ASN A 819 -19.07 1.29 27.42
CA ASN A 819 -20.16 0.40 27.81
C ASN A 819 -20.12 -0.94 27.08
N ASP A 820 -19.33 -1.10 26.01
CA ASP A 820 -19.29 -2.37 25.27
C ASP A 820 -18.68 -3.50 26.11
N PRO A 821 -19.33 -4.67 26.20
CA PRO A 821 -18.82 -5.79 26.96
C PRO A 821 -17.60 -6.44 26.29
N ALA A 822 -17.42 -6.33 24.97
CA ALA A 822 -16.34 -6.97 24.23
C ALA A 822 -15.02 -6.19 24.32
N PRO A 823 -13.93 -6.81 24.83
CA PRO A 823 -12.61 -6.18 24.89
C PRO A 823 -12.10 -5.63 23.55
N ALA A 824 -12.25 -6.38 22.45
CA ALA A 824 -11.79 -5.93 21.14
C ALA A 824 -12.49 -4.65 20.67
N VAL A 825 -13.81 -4.54 20.91
CA VAL A 825 -14.59 -3.35 20.59
C VAL A 825 -14.06 -2.14 21.35
N ARG A 826 -13.83 -2.27 22.66
CA ARG A 826 -13.26 -1.18 23.48
C ARG A 826 -11.87 -0.74 22.97
N GLY A 827 -10.99 -1.71 22.67
CA GLY A 827 -9.66 -1.42 22.13
C GLY A 827 -9.72 -0.61 20.83
N TRP A 828 -10.44 -1.11 19.83
CA TRP A 828 -10.59 -0.43 18.54
C TRP A 828 -11.33 0.90 18.63
N ALA A 829 -12.34 1.03 19.50
CA ALA A 829 -13.08 2.27 19.68
C ALA A 829 -12.20 3.39 20.23
N THR A 830 -11.31 3.06 21.15
CA THR A 830 -10.32 3.99 21.71
C THR A 830 -9.40 4.50 20.58
N ARG A 831 -8.93 3.60 19.70
CA ARG A 831 -8.11 3.96 18.52
C ARG A 831 -8.84 4.79 17.49
N ALA A 832 -10.06 4.41 17.11
CA ALA A 832 -10.87 5.15 16.15
C ALA A 832 -11.16 6.56 16.67
N SER A 833 -11.53 6.68 17.96
CA SER A 833 -11.81 7.97 18.62
C SER A 833 -10.63 8.95 18.52
N TRP A 834 -9.41 8.47 18.71
CA TRP A 834 -8.20 9.30 18.58
C TRP A 834 -8.05 9.89 17.17
N GLN A 835 -8.26 9.10 16.12
CA GLN A 835 -8.13 9.61 14.74
C GLN A 835 -9.20 10.65 14.40
N TRP A 836 -10.45 10.39 14.79
CA TRP A 836 -11.52 11.36 14.61
C TRP A 836 -11.25 12.66 15.38
N TRP A 837 -10.72 12.57 16.60
CA TRP A 837 -10.31 13.73 17.40
C TRP A 837 -9.23 14.58 16.71
N VAL A 838 -8.23 13.94 16.11
CA VAL A 838 -7.12 14.59 15.41
C VAL A 838 -7.61 15.38 14.20
N TRP A 839 -8.44 14.76 13.37
CA TRP A 839 -8.83 15.30 12.06
C TRP A 839 -10.06 16.21 12.12
N ASN A 840 -10.92 16.08 13.12
CA ASN A 840 -12.24 16.72 13.13
C ASN A 840 -12.47 17.50 14.44
N PRO A 841 -12.07 18.78 14.50
CA PRO A 841 -12.19 19.60 15.72
C PRO A 841 -13.57 19.60 16.41
N PRO A 842 -14.72 19.59 15.71
CA PRO A 842 -16.02 19.61 16.36
C PRO A 842 -16.32 18.39 17.26
N ILE A 843 -15.73 17.22 16.99
CA ILE A 843 -15.99 16.00 17.77
C ILE A 843 -15.24 15.97 19.12
N ARG A 844 -14.20 16.82 19.26
CA ARG A 844 -13.22 16.73 20.35
C ARG A 844 -13.85 16.80 21.74
N LYS A 845 -14.87 17.64 21.94
CA LYS A 845 -15.52 17.78 23.24
C LYS A 845 -16.16 16.46 23.70
N ALA A 846 -16.99 15.85 22.84
CA ALA A 846 -17.67 14.61 23.17
C ALA A 846 -16.68 13.43 23.35
N VAL A 847 -15.66 13.34 22.49
CA VAL A 847 -14.60 12.33 22.65
C VAL A 847 -13.80 12.54 23.94
N ASN A 848 -13.44 13.77 24.29
CA ASN A 848 -12.75 14.07 25.56
C ASN A 848 -13.60 13.65 26.77
N GLU A 849 -14.90 13.93 26.75
CA GLU A 849 -15.83 13.52 27.83
C GLU A 849 -15.89 11.99 27.94
N ALA A 850 -16.03 11.27 26.82
CA ALA A 850 -16.00 9.82 26.79
C ALA A 850 -14.67 9.24 27.32
N TRP A 851 -13.55 9.87 26.98
CA TRP A 851 -12.22 9.47 27.46
C TRP A 851 -12.06 9.69 28.96
N VAL A 852 -12.56 10.81 29.49
CA VAL A 852 -12.56 11.08 30.93
C VAL A 852 -13.40 10.05 31.68
N GLN A 853 -14.52 9.57 31.11
CA GLN A 853 -15.30 8.49 31.72
C GLN A 853 -14.56 7.15 31.68
N LEU A 854 -13.87 6.84 30.58
CA LEU A 854 -13.02 5.66 30.46
C LEU A 854 -11.97 5.63 31.58
N LEU A 855 -11.25 6.74 31.79
CA LEU A 855 -10.17 6.84 32.78
C LEU A 855 -10.64 6.84 34.24
N LYS A 856 -11.95 6.93 34.52
CA LYS A 856 -12.50 6.89 35.88
C LYS A 856 -12.73 5.47 36.41
N ARG A 857 -12.58 4.44 35.58
CA ARG A 857 -12.81 3.04 35.96
C ARG A 857 -11.60 2.17 35.55
N PRO A 858 -11.38 1.03 36.23
CA PRO A 858 -10.40 0.06 35.77
C PRO A 858 -10.85 -0.62 34.47
N GLU A 859 -9.91 -0.88 33.56
CA GLU A 859 -10.11 -1.79 32.43
C GLU A 859 -9.69 -3.21 32.86
N PRO A 860 -10.61 -4.18 32.92
CA PRO A 860 -10.30 -5.51 33.44
C PRO A 860 -9.55 -6.42 32.46
N ASN A 861 -9.57 -6.11 31.15
CA ASN A 861 -8.78 -6.84 30.16
C ASN A 861 -7.39 -6.18 30.01
N GLU A 862 -6.33 -6.91 30.33
CA GLU A 862 -4.97 -6.40 30.38
C GLU A 862 -4.45 -5.99 28.99
N LEU A 863 -4.94 -6.64 27.92
CA LEU A 863 -4.57 -6.30 26.54
C LEU A 863 -5.14 -4.94 26.14
N VAL A 864 -6.39 -4.67 26.55
CA VAL A 864 -7.06 -3.39 26.31
C VAL A 864 -6.51 -2.28 27.20
N ASP A 865 -6.22 -2.56 28.49
CA ASP A 865 -5.64 -1.58 29.42
C ASP A 865 -4.29 -1.06 28.89
N ASN A 866 -3.45 -1.97 28.37
CA ASN A 866 -2.20 -1.60 27.71
C ASN A 866 -2.42 -0.66 26.52
N ALA A 867 -3.41 -0.93 25.67
CA ALA A 867 -3.72 -0.05 24.55
C ALA A 867 -4.19 1.35 24.99
N ILE A 868 -5.09 1.43 25.98
CA ILE A 868 -5.68 2.69 26.48
C ILE A 868 -4.63 3.62 27.07
N ARG A 869 -3.70 3.09 27.88
CA ARG A 869 -2.70 3.91 28.60
C ARG A 869 -1.81 4.69 27.65
N TYR A 870 -1.37 4.08 26.56
CA TYR A 870 -0.49 4.73 25.60
C TYR A 870 -1.18 5.80 24.78
N GLN A 871 -2.39 5.52 24.31
CA GLN A 871 -3.17 6.53 23.59
C GLN A 871 -3.47 7.72 24.50
N SER A 872 -3.78 7.47 25.77
CA SER A 872 -4.01 8.52 26.77
C SER A 872 -2.79 9.41 26.95
N HIS A 873 -1.56 8.87 26.94
CA HIS A 873 -0.34 9.69 27.06
C HIS A 873 -0.26 10.77 25.96
N ALA A 874 -0.61 10.45 24.72
CA ALA A 874 -0.55 11.42 23.62
C ALA A 874 -1.65 12.48 23.61
N LEU A 875 -2.76 12.26 24.33
CA LEU A 875 -3.77 13.29 24.55
C LEU A 875 -3.29 14.38 25.52
N PHE A 876 -2.35 14.05 26.41
CA PHE A 876 -1.85 14.94 27.46
C PHE A 876 -0.50 15.61 27.13
N VAL A 877 0.13 15.22 26.02
CA VAL A 877 1.32 15.87 25.42
C VAL A 877 0.86 16.81 24.32
#